data_AF-A0A1M7JBD2-F1
#
_entry.id   AF-A0A1M7JBD2-F1
#
_cell.length_a   1.000
_cell.length_b   1.000
_cell.length_c   1.000
_cell.angle_alpha   90.00
_cell.angle_beta   90.00
_cell.angle_gamma   90.00
#
_symmetry.space_group_name_H-M   'P 1'
#
loop_
_entity.id
_entity.type
_entity.pdbx_description
1 polymer ?
#
loop_
_entity_poly.entity_id
_entity_poly.type
_entity_poly.pdbx_seq_one_letter_code
_entity_poly.pdbx_strand_id
1 'polypeptide(L)'
;MAEYYGVRHLSPACAYYVREFLDRTKPKAVLIEGPSDLSGLIEGLCSPRVRLPAAILAYTTEAPVRTVMYPMAEFSPEYQAMLWAVTNNIPVEFCDLPSGSLLSREREDENSPQESESVYSRLEKLTGLDTDTFWEYRFEHCESYDDFIAAAKEYGKSIREFSISDEHNELREAYMRRRINETEEKYGKTAVITGAFHTSGIKDRPYTDKDKILTDKLEAAASKATLMPYSYYRLSSRSGYGAGSKAPAYYEMLWNNRIKGTLDNTAPEYLSALAAYQRKNGFSASSAEVIEAQRLSLTLSAMRGGRLPSMSDLRDSAVTCLGHGSFGEISLACADVEIGSKIGELPEGTVCTSVQEDFMLQLKELKLERYRTATVQELDLNLRENLRVKSEKSAFLDLNRSFFLHRLLQAGVHFGEKLLHSQENATWAEKWNISWTPETEIQIVEASLNGDTVEEAARTSLNMELASSETLTATAKTLYSALLCGLPDCIKTAAYAVQKMAADCASPSDEGSTIGSLSATVRYGNIRRLDAEPIIPLIKQLYLKFCLQLFTASICDANAAEEIITAMTAVHDACIAHDFLDSERFIALLGDISDSDTVNPLISGFACALLAEQGKIAPEKLSELVSRRLSRGTPPHEGAAWFEGLAKRNRRSLIGRLTLWEKLCSFISELDDDEFKPVLISLRRTFADFSPAEKTDIAENIGEVLGISTQQAAEMITAEVTAEEQQAIDELDDFDFGDI
;
A
#
# COMPACT_ATOMS: atom_id res chain seq x y z
N MET A 1 47.92 4.08 14.63
CA MET A 1 47.46 5.47 14.59
C MET A 1 46.41 5.56 13.50
N ALA A 2 45.20 5.90 13.91
CA ALA A 2 44.02 5.90 13.07
C ALA A 2 43.98 7.16 12.20
N GLU A 3 43.53 6.98 10.96
CA GLU A 3 43.37 8.03 9.96
C GLU A 3 41.88 8.16 9.67
N TYR A 4 41.35 9.38 9.67
CA TYR A 4 39.91 9.62 9.67
C TYR A 4 39.46 10.29 8.39
N TYR A 5 38.36 9.81 7.83
CA TYR A 5 37.73 10.36 6.64
C TYR A 5 36.24 10.59 6.89
N GLY A 6 35.86 11.86 6.98
CA GLY A 6 34.49 12.29 7.25
C GLY A 6 33.65 12.27 5.96
N VAL A 7 32.49 11.63 6.00
CA VAL A 7 31.62 11.49 4.83
C VAL A 7 30.26 12.16 5.01
N ARG A 8 29.63 12.48 3.87
CA ARG A 8 28.18 12.55 3.75
C ARG A 8 27.73 11.25 3.09
N HIS A 9 26.78 10.55 3.70
CA HIS A 9 26.21 9.34 3.11
C HIS A 9 25.62 9.64 1.72
N LEU A 10 25.74 8.69 0.79
CA LEU A 10 25.22 8.83 -0.58
C LEU A 10 25.78 10.03 -1.38
N SER A 11 27.02 10.46 -1.09
CA SER A 11 27.74 11.51 -1.83
C SER A 11 28.72 10.93 -2.86
N PRO A 12 28.53 11.18 -4.17
CA PRO A 12 29.48 10.80 -5.22
C PRO A 12 30.92 11.29 -5.00
N ALA A 13 31.12 12.53 -4.56
CA ALA A 13 32.45 13.05 -4.27
C ALA A 13 33.08 12.37 -3.04
N CYS A 14 32.33 12.16 -1.96
CA CYS A 14 32.83 11.39 -0.82
C CYS A 14 33.25 9.98 -1.27
N ALA A 15 32.44 9.32 -2.09
CA ALA A 15 32.68 7.97 -2.58
C ALA A 15 33.87 7.87 -3.55
N TYR A 16 34.16 8.95 -4.27
CA TYR A 16 35.31 9.00 -5.17
C TYR A 16 36.60 9.18 -4.36
N TYR A 17 36.63 10.20 -3.49
CA TYR A 17 37.82 10.54 -2.73
C TYR A 17 38.12 9.59 -1.57
N VAL A 18 37.16 8.77 -1.11
CA VAL A 18 37.47 7.75 -0.08
C VAL A 18 38.44 6.70 -0.62
N ARG A 19 38.33 6.34 -1.92
CA ARG A 19 39.27 5.40 -2.55
C ARG A 19 40.66 6.00 -2.65
N GLU A 20 40.75 7.26 -3.08
CA GLU A 20 42.02 7.99 -3.12
C GLU A 20 42.64 8.16 -1.72
N PHE A 21 41.82 8.43 -0.70
CA PHE A 21 42.24 8.49 0.70
C PHE A 21 42.83 7.15 1.16
N LEU A 22 42.19 6.03 0.85
CA LEU A 22 42.66 4.69 1.19
C LEU A 22 43.95 4.33 0.45
N ASP A 23 44.08 4.68 -0.83
CA ASP A 23 45.28 4.47 -1.64
C ASP A 23 46.49 5.26 -1.11
N ARG A 24 46.26 6.51 -0.67
CA ARG A 24 47.29 7.36 -0.06
C ARG A 24 47.67 6.86 1.35
N THR A 25 46.68 6.46 2.13
CA THR A 25 46.86 6.10 3.55
C THR A 25 47.46 4.71 3.74
N LYS A 26 47.11 3.75 2.87
CA LYS A 26 47.49 2.33 2.96
C LYS A 26 47.26 1.73 4.35
N PRO A 27 46.01 1.74 4.85
CA PRO A 27 45.70 1.18 6.16
C PRO A 27 45.82 -0.35 6.16
N LYS A 28 45.99 -0.91 7.35
CA LYS A 28 45.98 -2.36 7.62
C LYS A 28 44.60 -2.89 8.02
N ALA A 29 43.65 -2.01 8.34
CA ALA A 29 42.25 -2.31 8.59
C ALA A 29 41.39 -1.09 8.26
N VAL A 30 40.14 -1.31 7.89
CA VAL A 30 39.16 -0.26 7.55
C VAL A 30 37.96 -0.41 8.49
N LEU A 31 37.59 0.68 9.16
CA LEU A 31 36.39 0.78 9.98
C LEU A 31 35.39 1.69 9.30
N ILE A 32 34.13 1.26 9.25
CA ILE A 32 33.05 1.96 8.56
C ILE A 32 31.90 2.17 9.54
N GLU A 33 31.25 3.34 9.46
CA GLU A 33 30.01 3.58 10.19
C GLU A 33 28.93 2.60 9.76
N GLY A 34 28.40 1.89 10.75
CA GLY A 34 27.38 0.86 10.61
C GLY A 34 27.42 -0.07 11.83
N PRO A 35 26.40 -0.88 12.07
CA PRO A 35 26.35 -1.73 13.26
C PRO A 35 27.41 -2.82 13.25
N SER A 36 28.18 -2.90 14.33
CA SER A 36 29.39 -3.74 14.40
C SER A 36 29.13 -5.24 14.19
N ASP A 37 27.96 -5.73 14.59
CA ASP A 37 27.51 -7.12 14.44
C ASP A 37 27.17 -7.51 12.99
N LEU A 38 27.00 -6.53 12.10
CA LEU A 38 26.66 -6.76 10.69
C LEU A 38 27.89 -6.97 9.78
N SER A 39 29.11 -6.93 10.35
CA SER A 39 30.36 -7.04 9.60
C SER A 39 30.46 -8.31 8.76
N GLY A 40 29.79 -9.40 9.17
CA GLY A 40 29.75 -10.67 8.44
C GLY A 40 29.01 -10.60 7.09
N LEU A 41 28.21 -9.56 6.84
CA LEU A 41 27.44 -9.39 5.60
C LEU A 41 28.20 -8.59 4.53
N ILE A 42 29.35 -7.98 4.88
CA ILE A 42 30.12 -7.11 3.98
C ILE A 42 30.61 -7.87 2.73
N GLU A 43 31.12 -9.09 2.90
CA GLU A 43 31.63 -9.89 1.79
C GLU A 43 30.52 -10.25 0.79
N GLY A 44 29.33 -10.61 1.29
CA GLY A 44 28.15 -10.88 0.47
C GLY A 44 27.71 -9.65 -0.32
N LEU A 45 27.70 -8.47 0.32
CA LEU A 45 27.32 -7.21 -0.31
C LEU A 45 28.34 -6.72 -1.35
N CYS A 46 29.63 -6.98 -1.16
CA CYS A 46 30.70 -6.60 -2.08
C CYS A 46 30.95 -7.62 -3.21
N SER A 47 30.13 -8.66 -3.30
CA SER A 47 30.25 -9.66 -4.37
C SER A 47 30.11 -9.02 -5.76
N PRO A 48 30.95 -9.37 -6.74
CA PRO A 48 30.85 -8.84 -8.11
C PRO A 48 29.52 -9.12 -8.83
N ARG A 49 28.70 -10.04 -8.29
CA ARG A 49 27.39 -10.38 -8.83
C ARG A 49 26.25 -9.53 -8.26
N VAL A 50 26.50 -8.76 -7.20
CA VAL A 50 25.52 -7.82 -6.65
C VAL A 50 25.37 -6.63 -7.58
N ARG A 51 24.11 -6.25 -7.85
CA ARG A 51 23.77 -5.00 -8.52
C ARG A 51 23.11 -4.08 -7.52
N LEU A 52 23.64 -2.89 -7.34
CA LEU A 52 23.08 -1.90 -6.42
C LEU A 52 21.88 -1.17 -7.05
N PRO A 53 20.97 -0.60 -6.24
CA PRO A 53 21.04 -0.45 -4.79
C PRO A 53 20.65 -1.69 -3.98
N ALA A 54 21.34 -1.92 -2.86
CA ALA A 54 21.04 -3.01 -1.92
C ALA A 54 21.15 -2.49 -0.49
N ALA A 55 20.55 -3.19 0.46
CA ALA A 55 20.56 -2.80 1.86
C ALA A 55 20.92 -3.97 2.77
N ILE A 56 21.49 -3.65 3.93
CA ILE A 56 21.50 -4.56 5.07
C ILE A 56 20.26 -4.24 5.91
N LEU A 57 19.43 -5.25 6.15
CA LEU A 57 18.25 -5.18 6.99
C LEU A 57 18.52 -5.93 8.30
N ALA A 58 18.46 -5.24 9.43
CA ALA A 58 18.44 -5.85 10.74
C ALA A 58 17.02 -5.78 11.31
N TYR A 59 16.55 -6.87 11.93
CA TYR A 59 15.19 -6.98 12.43
C TYR A 59 15.10 -7.77 13.74
N THR A 60 14.10 -7.46 14.56
CA THR A 60 13.84 -8.21 15.80
C THR A 60 13.29 -9.60 15.52
N THR A 61 13.67 -10.59 16.34
CA THR A 61 13.17 -11.97 16.21
C THR A 61 11.87 -12.23 16.96
N GLU A 62 11.38 -11.24 17.70
CA GLU A 62 10.17 -11.30 18.51
C GLU A 62 9.24 -10.13 18.16
N ALA A 63 7.93 -10.33 18.33
CA ALA A 63 6.93 -9.30 18.05
C ALA A 63 6.94 -8.19 19.13
N PRO A 64 6.72 -6.92 18.75
CA PRO A 64 6.52 -6.42 17.38
C PRO A 64 7.82 -6.42 16.55
N VAL A 65 7.72 -6.72 15.25
CA VAL A 65 8.87 -6.64 14.34
C VAL A 65 9.28 -5.19 14.20
N ARG A 66 10.55 -4.92 14.48
CA ARG A 66 11.19 -3.65 14.19
C ARG A 66 12.33 -3.88 13.23
N THR A 67 12.60 -2.89 12.39
CA THR A 67 13.60 -3.01 11.34
C THR A 67 14.47 -1.77 11.27
N VAL A 68 15.79 -1.96 11.22
CA VAL A 68 16.74 -0.90 10.87
C VAL A 68 17.40 -1.27 9.55
N MET A 69 17.48 -0.29 8.64
CA MET A 69 17.98 -0.47 7.28
C MET A 69 19.23 0.37 7.04
N TYR A 70 20.19 -0.22 6.33
CA TYR A 70 21.40 0.45 5.85
C TYR A 70 21.47 0.34 4.32
N PRO A 71 20.74 1.20 3.59
CA PRO A 71 20.70 1.17 2.15
C PRO A 71 21.98 1.76 1.55
N MET A 72 22.46 1.18 0.46
CA MET A 72 23.65 1.60 -0.24
C MET A 72 23.42 1.67 -1.74
N ALA A 73 24.09 2.62 -2.37
CA ALA A 73 24.16 2.78 -3.82
C ALA A 73 25.63 2.72 -4.28
N GLU A 74 25.85 2.64 -5.60
CA GLU A 74 27.22 2.58 -6.14
C GLU A 74 28.07 3.79 -5.70
N PHE A 75 27.42 4.93 -5.50
CA PHE A 75 28.01 6.18 -5.05
C PHE A 75 27.96 6.38 -3.53
N SER A 76 27.71 5.33 -2.74
CA SER A 76 27.87 5.37 -1.28
C SER A 76 29.35 5.29 -0.90
N PRO A 77 29.90 6.25 -0.13
CA PRO A 77 31.29 6.19 0.29
C PRO A 77 31.63 4.98 1.17
N GLU A 78 30.68 4.54 2.00
CA GLU A 78 30.80 3.33 2.81
C GLU A 78 30.97 2.11 1.91
N TYR A 79 30.14 1.98 0.87
CA TYR A 79 30.23 0.90 -0.11
C TYR A 79 31.56 0.93 -0.86
N GLN A 80 32.02 2.09 -1.33
CA GLN A 80 33.31 2.20 -2.03
C GLN A 80 34.50 1.87 -1.10
N ALA A 81 34.42 2.21 0.18
CA ALA A 81 35.43 1.84 1.18
C ALA A 81 35.44 0.32 1.43
N MET A 82 34.27 -0.31 1.59
CA MET A 82 34.16 -1.76 1.71
C MET A 82 34.70 -2.48 0.48
N LEU A 83 34.29 -2.04 -0.72
CA LEU A 83 34.71 -2.64 -1.98
C LEU A 83 36.22 -2.51 -2.17
N TRP A 84 36.82 -1.36 -1.83
CA TRP A 84 38.26 -1.19 -1.84
C TRP A 84 38.96 -2.16 -0.88
N ALA A 85 38.47 -2.29 0.35
CA ALA A 85 39.07 -3.15 1.37
C ALA A 85 39.02 -4.63 0.98
N VAL A 86 37.85 -5.11 0.54
CA VAL A 86 37.64 -6.48 0.05
C VAL A 86 38.54 -6.77 -1.16
N THR A 87 38.61 -5.86 -2.13
CA THR A 87 39.46 -6.02 -3.32
C THR A 87 40.95 -6.10 -2.98
N ASN A 88 41.38 -5.38 -1.95
CA ASN A 88 42.79 -5.35 -1.50
C ASN A 88 43.10 -6.39 -0.40
N ASN A 89 42.16 -7.25 -0.01
CA ASN A 89 42.28 -8.20 1.10
C ASN A 89 42.66 -7.52 2.42
N ILE A 90 42.13 -6.33 2.67
CA ILE A 90 42.28 -5.60 3.93
C ILE A 90 41.05 -5.88 4.81
N PRO A 91 41.23 -6.26 6.09
CA PRO A 91 40.13 -6.42 7.03
C PRO A 91 39.24 -5.18 7.08
N VAL A 92 37.93 -5.38 6.94
CA VAL A 92 36.92 -4.33 7.04
C VAL A 92 35.85 -4.73 8.05
N GLU A 93 35.54 -3.84 8.97
CA GLU A 93 34.57 -4.08 10.04
C GLU A 93 33.71 -2.82 10.24
N PHE A 94 32.46 -3.02 10.65
CA PHE A 94 31.59 -1.94 11.09
C PHE A 94 31.94 -1.52 12.53
N CYS A 95 31.82 -0.23 12.86
CA CYS A 95 32.29 0.33 14.13
C CYS A 95 31.23 1.03 15.01
N ASP A 96 29.97 1.06 14.61
CA ASP A 96 28.88 1.68 15.37
C ASP A 96 28.14 0.67 16.26
N LEU A 97 27.17 1.15 17.04
CA LEU A 97 26.34 0.36 17.95
C LEU A 97 25.76 -0.89 17.27
N PRO A 98 25.78 -2.05 17.94
CA PRO A 98 25.17 -3.27 17.41
C PRO A 98 23.69 -3.08 17.08
N SER A 99 23.21 -3.80 16.07
CA SER A 99 21.87 -3.65 15.52
C SER A 99 20.77 -3.86 16.56
N GLY A 100 20.92 -4.85 17.43
CA GLY A 100 19.99 -5.09 18.55
C GLY A 100 19.88 -3.93 19.54
N SER A 101 20.95 -3.13 19.72
CA SER A 101 20.94 -1.95 20.60
C SER A 101 20.27 -0.74 19.97
N LEU A 102 20.33 -0.63 18.64
CA LEU A 102 19.59 0.38 17.89
C LEU A 102 18.09 0.05 17.89
N LEU A 103 17.73 -1.20 17.62
CA LEU A 103 16.34 -1.70 17.60
C LEU A 103 15.62 -1.59 18.96
N SER A 104 16.35 -1.71 20.08
CA SER A 104 15.76 -1.54 21.41
C SER A 104 15.45 -0.07 21.73
N ARG A 105 16.23 0.86 21.17
CA ARG A 105 16.16 2.30 21.48
C ARG A 105 15.17 3.11 20.65
N GLU A 106 14.71 2.60 19.50
CA GLU A 106 13.54 3.18 18.78
C GLU A 106 12.30 3.29 19.69
N ARG A 107 12.27 2.60 20.84
CA ARG A 107 11.23 2.69 21.87
C ARG A 107 11.12 4.06 22.56
N GLU A 108 12.17 4.89 22.54
CA GLU A 108 12.25 6.12 23.36
C GLU A 108 12.07 7.42 22.54
N ASP A 109 12.39 7.42 21.24
CA ASP A 109 12.41 8.63 20.40
C ASP A 109 11.05 9.07 19.83
N GLU A 110 10.03 8.19 19.79
CA GLU A 110 8.69 8.54 19.27
C GLU A 110 7.93 9.58 20.13
N ASN A 111 8.40 9.88 21.34
CA ASN A 111 7.76 10.82 22.29
C ASN A 111 8.53 12.14 22.50
N SER A 112 9.53 12.44 21.66
CA SER A 112 10.34 13.66 21.78
C SER A 112 9.74 14.84 20.99
N PRO A 113 9.32 15.95 21.62
CA PRO A 113 8.92 17.14 20.89
C PRO A 113 10.16 17.82 20.28
N GLN A 114 10.34 17.71 18.96
CA GLN A 114 11.39 18.43 18.23
C GLN A 114 10.98 19.90 17.99
N GLU A 115 11.14 20.73 19.02
CA GLU A 115 10.89 22.19 18.96
C GLU A 115 12.17 23.03 18.74
N SER A 116 13.23 22.49 18.15
CA SER A 116 14.43 23.27 17.80
C SER A 116 14.70 23.31 16.31
N GLU A 117 15.00 24.51 15.80
CA GLU A 117 15.41 24.72 14.41
C GLU A 117 16.73 23.98 14.12
N SER A 118 16.71 23.04 13.17
CA SER A 118 17.90 22.28 12.79
C SER A 118 19.03 23.18 12.25
N VAL A 119 20.29 22.73 12.40
CA VAL A 119 21.47 23.42 11.82
C VAL A 119 21.32 23.58 10.30
N TYR A 120 20.73 22.57 9.63
CA TYR A 120 20.46 22.58 8.21
C TYR A 120 19.47 23.69 7.83
N SER A 121 18.33 23.80 8.51
CA SER A 121 17.36 24.88 8.23
C SER A 121 17.95 26.27 8.46
N ARG A 122 18.86 26.43 9.42
CA ARG A 122 19.58 27.70 9.62
C ARG A 122 20.57 27.99 8.49
N LEU A 123 21.29 26.98 8.02
CA LEU A 123 22.17 27.07 6.85
C LEU A 123 21.39 27.46 5.59
N GLU A 124 20.21 26.88 5.38
CA GLU A 124 19.36 27.19 4.23
C GLU A 124 18.87 28.64 4.26
N LYS A 125 18.43 29.14 5.41
CA LYS A 125 18.03 30.55 5.58
C LYS A 125 19.18 31.54 5.33
N LEU A 126 20.40 31.21 5.78
CA LEU A 126 21.57 32.08 5.64
C LEU A 126 22.12 32.10 4.22
N THR A 127 22.14 30.95 3.55
CA THR A 127 22.70 30.81 2.21
C THR A 127 21.68 31.11 1.12
N GLY A 128 20.38 31.02 1.41
CA GLY A 128 19.31 31.07 0.42
C GLY A 128 19.29 29.86 -0.51
N LEU A 129 20.05 28.81 -0.19
CA LEU A 129 20.18 27.57 -0.95
C LEU A 129 19.69 26.42 -0.09
N ASP A 130 19.02 25.44 -0.68
CA ASP A 130 18.76 24.19 0.03
C ASP A 130 20.07 23.44 0.30
N THR A 131 20.04 22.54 1.29
CA THR A 131 21.21 21.80 1.76
C THR A 131 21.88 20.98 0.64
N ASP A 132 21.12 20.41 -0.30
CA ASP A 132 21.68 19.63 -1.41
C ASP A 132 22.40 20.53 -2.41
N THR A 133 21.78 21.64 -2.81
CA THR A 133 22.40 22.63 -3.71
C THR A 133 23.68 23.20 -3.12
N PHE A 134 23.68 23.55 -1.83
CA PHE A 134 24.89 23.99 -1.15
C PHE A 134 25.98 22.92 -1.20
N TRP A 135 25.61 21.66 -0.93
CA TRP A 135 26.55 20.55 -0.96
C TRP A 135 27.12 20.31 -2.35
N GLU A 136 26.30 20.38 -3.41
CA GLU A 136 26.75 20.19 -4.78
C GLU A 136 27.82 21.22 -5.17
N TYR A 137 27.54 22.50 -4.93
CA TYR A 137 28.47 23.57 -5.29
C TYR A 137 29.81 23.53 -4.54
N ARG A 138 29.81 23.09 -3.29
CA ARG A 138 30.98 23.15 -2.42
C ARG A 138 31.77 21.85 -2.37
N PHE A 139 31.11 20.71 -2.57
CA PHE A 139 31.70 19.38 -2.37
C PHE A 139 31.57 18.52 -3.63
N GLU A 140 30.37 18.33 -4.18
CA GLU A 140 30.17 17.42 -5.33
C GLU A 140 30.85 17.88 -6.62
N HIS A 141 31.09 19.18 -6.78
CA HIS A 141 31.79 19.73 -7.95
C HIS A 141 33.29 19.99 -7.72
N CYS A 142 33.82 19.61 -6.55
CA CYS A 142 35.23 19.74 -6.21
C CYS A 142 36.06 18.68 -6.97
N GLU A 143 37.11 19.11 -7.67
CA GLU A 143 38.03 18.26 -8.44
C GLU A 143 39.39 18.05 -7.76
N SER A 144 39.64 18.76 -6.66
CA SER A 144 40.88 18.68 -5.89
C SER A 144 40.66 17.87 -4.62
N TYR A 145 41.42 16.79 -4.47
CA TYR A 145 41.40 15.95 -3.27
C TYR A 145 41.71 16.76 -2.00
N ASP A 146 42.78 17.58 -2.03
CA ASP A 146 43.24 18.28 -0.83
C ASP A 146 42.23 19.36 -0.39
N ASP A 147 41.61 20.06 -1.35
CA ASP A 147 40.55 21.04 -1.06
C ASP A 147 39.29 20.37 -0.53
N PHE A 148 38.91 19.22 -1.10
CA PHE A 148 37.75 18.44 -0.64
C PHE A 148 37.93 17.99 0.81
N ILE A 149 39.08 17.40 1.17
CA ILE A 149 39.35 16.94 2.54
C ILE A 149 39.33 18.12 3.52
N ALA A 150 39.94 19.25 3.15
CA ALA A 150 39.95 20.45 3.97
C ALA A 150 38.53 20.97 4.22
N ALA A 151 37.72 21.05 3.16
CA ALA A 151 36.33 21.49 3.24
C ALA A 151 35.47 20.53 4.08
N ALA A 152 35.57 19.21 3.86
CA ALA A 152 34.78 18.21 4.57
C ALA A 152 35.10 18.21 6.08
N LYS A 153 36.37 18.41 6.44
CA LYS A 153 36.81 18.54 7.83
C LYS A 153 36.20 19.77 8.50
N GLU A 154 36.26 20.93 7.85
CA GLU A 154 35.72 22.18 8.41
C GLU A 154 34.20 22.13 8.51
N TYR A 155 33.54 21.51 7.51
CA TYR A 155 32.10 21.27 7.51
C TYR A 155 31.67 20.39 8.69
N GLY A 156 32.29 19.22 8.87
CA GLY A 156 31.96 18.31 9.98
C GLY A 156 32.13 18.97 11.35
N LYS A 157 33.23 19.72 11.53
CA LYS A 157 33.48 20.51 12.75
C LYS A 157 32.39 21.57 12.97
N SER A 158 32.05 22.34 11.94
CA SER A 158 31.04 23.40 12.02
C SER A 158 29.66 22.84 12.36
N ILE A 159 29.22 21.77 11.66
CA ILE A 159 27.93 21.12 11.94
C ILE A 159 27.87 20.66 13.39
N ARG A 160 28.95 20.08 13.91
CA ARG A 160 29.01 19.68 15.32
C ARG A 160 28.91 20.86 16.28
N GLU A 161 29.67 21.93 16.05
CA GLU A 161 29.67 23.13 16.91
C GLU A 161 28.29 23.80 16.99
N PHE A 162 27.51 23.74 15.91
CA PHE A 162 26.18 24.34 15.85
C PHE A 162 25.04 23.37 16.22
N SER A 163 25.31 22.07 16.35
CA SER A 163 24.31 21.07 16.73
C SER A 163 24.25 20.90 18.24
N ILE A 164 23.06 20.60 18.76
CA ILE A 164 22.91 20.16 20.16
C ILE A 164 23.38 18.70 20.23
N SER A 165 24.38 18.42 21.07
CA SER A 165 24.83 17.05 21.33
C SER A 165 23.77 16.32 22.14
N ASP A 166 23.41 15.12 21.69
CA ASP A 166 22.42 14.25 22.34
C ASP A 166 23.11 13.00 22.93
N GLU A 167 22.55 12.46 24.02
CA GLU A 167 23.07 11.29 24.74
C GLU A 167 23.25 10.09 23.81
N HIS A 168 22.37 9.93 22.83
CA HIS A 168 22.47 8.88 21.81
C HIS A 168 23.77 8.98 20.98
N ASN A 169 24.10 10.18 20.51
CA ASN A 169 25.31 10.41 19.72
C ASN A 169 26.58 10.25 20.56
N GLU A 170 26.55 10.62 21.84
CA GLU A 170 27.68 10.40 22.75
C GLU A 170 27.97 8.90 22.96
N LEU A 171 26.92 8.09 23.09
CA LEU A 171 27.05 6.64 23.21
C LEU A 171 27.60 5.99 21.94
N ARG A 172 27.07 6.37 20.76
CA ARG A 172 27.59 5.90 19.46
C ARG A 172 29.08 6.19 19.33
N GLU A 173 29.49 7.43 19.63
CA GLU A 173 30.90 7.83 19.56
C GLU A 173 31.79 7.13 20.60
N ALA A 174 31.28 6.85 21.80
CA ALA A 174 31.99 6.05 22.80
C ALA A 174 32.23 4.62 22.31
N TYR A 175 31.22 4.03 21.66
CA TYR A 175 31.34 2.71 21.05
C TYR A 175 32.31 2.70 19.86
N MET A 176 32.24 3.71 18.99
CA MET A 176 33.21 3.87 17.89
C MET A 176 34.65 3.98 18.42
N ARG A 177 34.90 4.79 19.47
CA ARG A 177 36.23 4.88 20.10
C ARG A 177 36.74 3.54 20.63
N ARG A 178 35.86 2.75 21.26
CA ARG A 178 36.17 1.38 21.71
C ARG A 178 36.59 0.49 20.53
N ARG A 179 35.79 0.45 19.46
CA ARG A 179 36.08 -0.37 18.26
C ARG A 179 37.35 0.06 17.55
N ILE A 180 37.63 1.36 17.48
CA ILE A 180 38.89 1.90 16.95
C ILE A 180 40.07 1.39 17.77
N ASN A 181 40.02 1.51 19.10
CA ASN A 181 41.09 1.03 19.98
C ASN A 181 41.35 -0.48 19.81
N GLU A 182 40.29 -1.30 19.85
CA GLU A 182 40.37 -2.76 19.65
C GLU A 182 40.98 -3.11 18.27
N THR A 183 40.64 -2.37 17.22
CA THR A 183 41.12 -2.61 15.86
C THR A 183 42.57 -2.16 15.67
N GLU A 184 42.97 -1.04 16.26
CA GLU A 184 44.36 -0.58 16.24
C GLU A 184 45.29 -1.53 17.00
N GLU A 185 44.84 -2.08 18.15
CA GLU A 185 45.58 -3.10 18.88
C GLU A 185 45.77 -4.39 18.05
N LYS A 186 44.75 -4.77 17.28
CA LYS A 186 44.74 -6.00 16.49
C LYS A 186 45.52 -5.89 15.16
N TYR A 187 45.33 -4.80 14.42
CA TYR A 187 45.83 -4.66 13.04
C TYR A 187 46.79 -3.49 12.84
N GLY A 188 46.87 -2.53 13.77
CA GLY A 188 47.79 -1.40 13.71
C GLY A 188 47.19 -0.15 13.05
N LYS A 189 47.68 0.24 11.87
CA LYS A 189 47.23 1.47 11.19
C LYS A 189 45.83 1.26 10.63
N THR A 190 44.83 2.00 11.12
CA THR A 190 43.42 1.81 10.76
C THR A 190 42.88 3.06 10.05
N ALA A 191 42.09 2.88 8.99
CA ALA A 191 41.30 3.95 8.39
C ALA A 191 39.88 3.92 8.97
N VAL A 192 39.35 5.08 9.36
CA VAL A 192 38.02 5.22 9.97
C VAL A 192 37.17 6.11 9.07
N ILE A 193 36.10 5.54 8.51
CA ILE A 193 35.15 6.20 7.62
C ILE A 193 33.83 6.35 8.36
N THR A 194 33.52 7.56 8.80
CA THR A 194 32.25 7.88 9.48
C THR A 194 31.70 9.20 8.98
N GLY A 195 30.43 9.47 9.25
CA GLY A 195 29.78 10.74 9.00
C GLY A 195 30.61 11.89 9.54
N ALA A 196 30.69 12.99 8.79
CA ALA A 196 31.57 14.12 9.11
C ALA A 196 31.34 14.66 10.54
N PHE A 197 30.09 14.59 11.03
CA PHE A 197 29.74 14.90 12.41
C PHE A 197 30.46 13.98 13.42
N HIS A 198 30.34 12.65 13.27
CA HIS A 198 30.96 11.68 14.17
C HIS A 198 32.48 11.68 14.06
N THR A 199 33.03 11.82 12.86
CA THR A 199 34.49 11.95 12.64
C THR A 199 35.05 13.08 13.50
N SER A 200 34.39 14.25 13.55
CA SER A 200 34.85 15.37 14.38
C SER A 200 34.75 15.11 15.89
N GLY A 201 33.90 14.18 16.33
CA GLY A 201 33.73 13.79 17.73
C GLY A 201 34.69 12.73 18.25
N ILE A 202 35.16 11.87 17.36
CA ILE A 202 36.05 10.75 17.70
C ILE A 202 37.52 11.04 17.40
N LYS A 203 37.79 11.92 16.42
CA LYS A 203 39.14 12.31 16.07
C LYS A 203 39.84 12.99 17.24
N ASP A 204 41.10 12.62 17.46
CA ASP A 204 41.96 13.12 18.54
C ASP A 204 41.42 12.88 19.97
N ARG A 205 40.43 11.98 20.14
CA ARG A 205 39.90 11.56 21.45
C ARG A 205 40.18 10.08 21.70
N PRO A 206 41.06 9.73 22.65
CA PRO A 206 41.36 8.33 22.95
C PRO A 206 40.18 7.65 23.66
N TYR A 207 40.15 6.32 23.59
CA TYR A 207 39.23 5.49 24.38
C TYR A 207 39.54 5.61 25.88
N THR A 208 38.50 5.77 26.70
CA THR A 208 38.62 6.01 28.15
C THR A 208 37.83 5.00 28.99
N ASP A 209 38.10 4.96 30.31
CA ASP A 209 37.32 4.15 31.25
C ASP A 209 35.82 4.55 31.28
N LYS A 210 35.50 5.82 30.97
CA LYS A 210 34.11 6.28 30.85
C LYS A 210 33.41 5.62 29.66
N ASP A 211 34.07 5.58 28.51
CA ASP A 211 33.55 4.92 27.30
C ASP A 211 33.33 3.43 27.56
N LYS A 212 34.24 2.79 28.30
CA LYS A 212 34.09 1.40 28.72
C LYS A 212 32.81 1.17 29.54
N ILE A 213 32.58 1.99 30.56
CA ILE A 213 31.39 1.90 31.42
C ILE A 213 30.10 2.09 30.61
N LEU A 214 30.08 3.06 29.68
CA LEU A 214 28.93 3.33 28.82
C LEU A 214 28.64 2.18 27.84
N THR A 215 29.67 1.52 27.32
CA THR A 215 29.55 0.51 26.25
C THR A 215 29.45 -0.92 26.76
N ASP A 216 29.78 -1.21 28.03
CA ASP A 216 29.71 -2.55 28.61
C ASP A 216 28.29 -3.00 28.96
N LYS A 217 27.32 -2.07 29.07
CA LYS A 217 25.92 -2.34 29.40
C LYS A 217 24.96 -1.83 28.32
N LEU A 218 25.16 -2.28 27.09
CA LEU A 218 24.23 -2.00 26.01
C LEU A 218 22.96 -2.85 26.19
N GLU A 219 21.81 -2.21 26.31
CA GLU A 219 20.54 -2.89 26.07
C GLU A 219 20.49 -3.33 24.62
N ALA A 220 20.04 -4.57 24.37
CA ALA A 220 19.96 -5.13 23.03
C ALA A 220 18.75 -6.06 22.91
N ALA A 221 17.96 -5.85 21.87
CA ALA A 221 16.91 -6.78 21.47
C ALA A 221 17.51 -7.99 20.71
N ALA A 222 16.89 -9.16 20.86
CA ALA A 222 17.20 -10.31 20.03
C ALA A 222 16.89 -9.97 18.57
N SER A 223 17.92 -10.03 17.72
CA SER A 223 17.86 -9.55 16.34
C SER A 223 18.63 -10.46 15.39
N LYS A 224 18.22 -10.44 14.13
CA LYS A 224 18.88 -11.07 13.00
C LYS A 224 19.10 -10.03 11.91
N ALA A 225 19.95 -10.35 10.93
CA ALA A 225 20.15 -9.49 9.78
C ALA A 225 20.30 -10.29 8.50
N THR A 226 19.91 -9.64 7.40
CA THR A 226 19.93 -10.21 6.05
C THR A 226 20.26 -9.12 5.03
N LEU A 227 20.70 -9.56 3.85
CA LEU A 227 20.86 -8.69 2.69
C LEU A 227 19.54 -8.66 1.91
N MET A 228 19.15 -7.48 1.46
CA MET A 228 17.97 -7.31 0.62
C MET A 228 18.26 -6.42 -0.59
N PRO A 229 17.68 -6.73 -1.76
CA PRO A 229 17.67 -5.78 -2.87
C PRO A 229 16.92 -4.51 -2.45
N TYR A 230 17.32 -3.38 -3.01
CA TYR A 230 16.69 -2.10 -2.72
C TYR A 230 16.31 -1.37 -4.01
N SER A 231 15.70 -0.20 -3.89
CA SER A 231 15.29 0.60 -5.06
C SER A 231 15.66 2.06 -4.90
N TYR A 232 15.81 2.75 -6.02
CA TYR A 232 16.01 4.20 -6.02
C TYR A 232 14.82 4.96 -5.47
N TYR A 233 13.60 4.49 -5.74
CA TYR A 233 12.40 5.09 -5.16
C TYR A 233 12.44 5.13 -3.63
N ARG A 234 12.93 4.06 -2.99
CA ARG A 234 13.04 3.98 -1.53
C ARG A 234 14.28 4.66 -0.97
N LEU A 235 15.39 4.71 -1.73
CA LEU A 235 16.51 5.61 -1.42
C LEU A 235 16.06 7.08 -1.41
N SER A 236 15.05 7.42 -2.24
CA SER A 236 14.49 8.75 -2.27
C SER A 236 13.78 9.08 -0.95
N SER A 237 14.08 10.26 -0.42
CA SER A 237 13.38 10.83 0.74
C SER A 237 11.86 10.99 0.55
N ARG A 238 11.35 10.85 -0.69
CA ARG A 238 9.91 10.86 -1.01
C ARG A 238 9.15 9.64 -0.50
N SER A 239 9.84 8.53 -0.20
CA SER A 239 9.18 7.32 0.30
C SER A 239 8.69 7.43 1.75
N GLY A 240 9.02 8.51 2.47
CA GLY A 240 8.75 8.66 3.91
C GLY A 240 9.72 7.88 4.81
N TYR A 241 10.49 6.95 4.24
CA TYR A 241 11.56 6.24 4.90
C TYR A 241 12.85 7.00 4.59
N GLY A 242 13.40 7.71 5.58
CA GLY A 242 14.48 8.70 5.45
C GLY A 242 15.84 8.14 5.01
N ALA A 243 15.94 7.50 3.84
CA ALA A 243 17.14 6.87 3.30
C ALA A 243 18.17 7.86 2.71
N GLY A 244 17.94 9.17 2.83
CA GLY A 244 19.00 10.19 2.80
C GLY A 244 19.32 10.86 1.44
N SER A 245 18.91 10.33 0.29
CA SER A 245 19.12 11.00 -1.02
C SER A 245 17.80 11.49 -1.62
N LYS A 246 17.71 12.72 -2.14
CA LYS A 246 16.49 13.18 -2.83
C LYS A 246 16.38 12.68 -4.27
N ALA A 247 17.52 12.52 -4.93
CA ALA A 247 17.63 12.28 -6.37
C ALA A 247 18.69 11.22 -6.70
N PRO A 248 18.49 9.94 -6.33
CA PRO A 248 19.49 8.89 -6.47
C PRO A 248 19.93 8.63 -7.92
N ALA A 249 19.04 8.69 -8.91
CA ALA A 249 19.43 8.53 -10.32
C ALA A 249 20.30 9.69 -10.83
N TYR A 250 19.99 10.92 -10.41
CA TYR A 250 20.84 12.07 -10.72
C TYR A 250 22.25 11.94 -10.11
N TYR A 251 22.34 11.53 -8.84
CA TYR A 251 23.65 11.32 -8.20
C TYR A 251 24.43 10.13 -8.79
N GLU A 252 23.75 9.08 -9.27
CA GLU A 252 24.41 8.02 -10.05
C GLU A 252 24.98 8.56 -11.37
N MET A 253 24.25 9.42 -12.07
CA MET A 253 24.76 10.07 -13.28
C MET A 253 25.98 10.96 -12.99
N LEU A 254 25.94 11.73 -11.91
CA LEU A 254 27.09 12.54 -11.45
C LEU A 254 28.29 11.66 -11.10
N TRP A 255 28.07 10.56 -10.38
CA TRP A 255 29.08 9.55 -10.05
C TRP A 255 29.74 8.94 -11.28
N ASN A 256 28.93 8.50 -12.25
CA ASN A 256 29.40 7.92 -13.50
C ASN A 256 30.25 8.90 -14.30
N ASN A 257 29.84 10.16 -14.37
CA ASN A 257 30.61 11.21 -15.04
C ASN A 257 31.88 11.58 -14.29
N ARG A 258 31.88 11.53 -12.95
CA ARG A 258 33.07 11.71 -12.12
C ARG A 258 34.12 10.63 -12.37
N ILE A 259 33.74 9.36 -12.37
CA ILE A 259 34.66 8.24 -12.66
C ILE A 259 35.27 8.37 -14.05
N LYS A 260 34.49 8.83 -15.03
CA LYS A 260 34.95 9.04 -16.42
C LYS A 260 35.83 10.29 -16.59
N GLY A 261 35.95 11.15 -15.58
CA GLY A 261 36.64 12.44 -15.69
C GLY A 261 35.90 13.45 -16.57
N THR A 262 34.58 13.34 -16.67
CA THR A 262 33.73 14.18 -17.53
C THR A 262 32.57 14.80 -16.75
N LEU A 263 32.84 15.35 -15.57
CA LEU A 263 31.82 15.96 -14.69
C LEU A 263 30.92 16.97 -15.41
N ASP A 264 31.49 17.77 -16.30
CA ASP A 264 30.77 18.79 -17.10
C ASP A 264 29.67 18.19 -17.99
N ASN A 265 29.71 16.89 -18.30
CA ASN A 265 28.69 16.20 -19.09
C ASN A 265 27.41 15.89 -18.29
N THR A 266 27.40 16.06 -16.96
CA THR A 266 26.23 15.77 -16.13
C THR A 266 25.04 16.67 -16.50
N ALA A 267 25.27 17.97 -16.68
CA ALA A 267 24.23 18.91 -17.09
C ALA A 267 23.56 18.58 -18.45
N PRO A 268 24.30 18.38 -19.55
CA PRO A 268 23.69 18.01 -20.83
C PRO A 268 23.06 16.62 -20.81
N GLU A 269 23.59 15.66 -20.05
CA GLU A 269 22.99 14.33 -19.90
C GLU A 269 21.64 14.39 -19.19
N TYR A 270 21.54 15.13 -18.07
CA TYR A 270 20.29 15.36 -17.35
C TYR A 270 19.19 15.96 -18.23
N LEU A 271 19.49 17.08 -18.90
CA LEU A 271 18.51 17.80 -19.72
C LEU A 271 18.11 16.98 -20.96
N SER A 272 19.05 16.22 -21.52
CA SER A 272 18.76 15.31 -22.62
C SER A 272 17.85 14.15 -22.19
N ALA A 273 18.05 13.62 -20.98
CA ALA A 273 17.20 12.57 -20.41
C ALA A 273 15.77 13.06 -20.18
N LEU A 274 15.58 14.27 -19.63
CA LEU A 274 14.25 14.88 -19.48
C LEU A 274 13.54 15.02 -20.84
N ALA A 275 14.23 15.56 -21.84
CA ALA A 275 13.67 15.72 -23.17
C ALA A 275 13.39 14.37 -23.86
N ALA A 276 14.22 13.35 -23.60
CA ALA A 276 13.98 11.99 -24.10
C ALA A 276 12.71 11.37 -23.47
N TYR A 277 12.51 11.55 -22.16
CA TYR A 277 11.29 11.13 -21.47
C TYR A 277 10.05 11.81 -22.06
N GLN A 278 10.09 13.13 -22.23
CA GLN A 278 8.99 13.90 -22.81
C GLN A 278 8.63 13.38 -24.21
N ARG A 279 9.62 13.23 -25.09
CA ARG A 279 9.42 12.70 -26.46
C ARG A 279 8.86 11.28 -26.46
N LYS A 280 9.32 10.41 -25.56
CA LYS A 280 8.85 9.03 -25.46
C LYS A 280 7.37 8.96 -25.05
N ASN A 281 6.91 9.91 -24.24
CA ASN A 281 5.52 9.98 -23.75
C ASN A 281 4.63 10.90 -24.60
N GLY A 282 5.06 11.29 -25.81
CA GLY A 282 4.26 12.05 -26.76
C GLY A 282 4.28 13.56 -26.58
N PHE A 283 5.08 14.08 -25.64
CA PHE A 283 5.28 15.52 -25.44
C PHE A 283 6.36 16.07 -26.38
N SER A 284 6.20 17.32 -26.80
CA SER A 284 7.21 18.01 -27.61
C SER A 284 8.36 18.49 -26.72
N ALA A 285 9.59 18.15 -27.11
CA ALA A 285 10.81 18.69 -26.51
C ALA A 285 11.90 18.75 -27.59
N SER A 286 12.13 19.96 -28.11
CA SER A 286 13.08 20.26 -29.17
C SER A 286 14.51 20.31 -28.65
N SER A 287 15.48 20.05 -29.53
CA SER A 287 16.90 20.23 -29.19
C SER A 287 17.25 21.69 -28.88
N ALA A 288 16.52 22.66 -29.44
CA ALA A 288 16.72 24.08 -29.17
C ALA A 288 16.42 24.41 -27.70
N GLU A 289 15.32 23.86 -27.16
CA GLU A 289 14.95 24.04 -25.74
C GLU A 289 15.98 23.40 -24.82
N VAL A 290 16.51 22.22 -25.16
CA VAL A 290 17.58 21.56 -24.38
C VAL A 290 18.86 22.41 -24.35
N ILE A 291 19.26 22.99 -25.49
CA ILE A 291 20.44 23.86 -25.58
C ILE A 291 20.24 25.12 -24.76
N GLU A 292 19.06 25.76 -24.82
CA GLU A 292 18.80 26.95 -24.01
C GLU A 292 18.64 26.64 -22.52
N ALA A 293 18.05 25.50 -22.15
CA ALA A 293 18.03 25.03 -20.76
C ALA A 293 19.46 24.88 -20.24
N GLN A 294 20.37 24.29 -21.04
CA GLN A 294 21.77 24.14 -20.65
C GLN A 294 22.43 25.52 -20.43
N ARG A 295 22.26 26.47 -21.35
CA ARG A 295 22.81 27.84 -21.21
C ARG A 295 22.24 28.57 -20.00
N LEU A 296 20.95 28.43 -19.75
CA LEU A 296 20.27 29.03 -18.62
C LEU A 296 20.78 28.42 -17.29
N SER A 297 20.93 27.10 -17.21
CA SER A 297 21.45 26.42 -16.02
C SER A 297 22.86 26.89 -15.64
N LEU A 298 23.73 27.11 -16.63
CA LEU A 298 25.08 27.65 -16.42
C LEU A 298 25.03 29.09 -15.89
N THR A 299 24.08 29.89 -16.39
CA THR A 299 23.88 31.27 -15.94
C THR A 299 23.36 31.31 -14.51
N LEU A 300 22.38 30.47 -14.17
CA LEU A 300 21.83 30.34 -12.82
C LEU A 300 22.91 29.91 -11.82
N SER A 301 23.68 28.89 -12.18
CA SER A 301 24.81 28.41 -11.37
C SER A 301 25.83 29.53 -11.08
N ALA A 302 26.23 30.27 -12.11
CA ALA A 302 27.16 31.38 -11.95
C ALA A 302 26.61 32.49 -11.05
N MET A 303 25.30 32.79 -11.14
CA MET A 303 24.64 33.76 -10.26
C MET A 303 24.59 33.31 -8.79
N ARG A 304 24.46 32.00 -8.55
CA ARG A 304 24.42 31.39 -7.22
C ARG A 304 25.80 31.02 -6.66
N GLY A 305 26.88 31.30 -7.40
CA GLY A 305 28.26 31.06 -6.97
C GLY A 305 28.69 29.60 -7.08
N GLY A 306 28.08 28.84 -7.99
CA GLY A 306 28.50 27.52 -8.43
C GLY A 306 29.43 27.58 -9.65
N ARG A 307 30.31 26.59 -9.80
CA ARG A 307 31.13 26.38 -11.01
C ARG A 307 30.35 25.60 -12.08
N LEU A 308 29.60 24.61 -11.63
CA LEU A 308 28.75 23.74 -12.46
C LEU A 308 27.31 23.80 -11.94
N PRO A 309 26.31 23.65 -12.84
CA PRO A 309 24.91 23.63 -12.44
C PRO A 309 24.62 22.54 -11.43
N SER A 310 23.96 22.89 -10.33
CA SER A 310 23.37 21.91 -9.41
C SER A 310 22.10 21.32 -10.01
N MET A 311 21.56 20.29 -9.37
CA MET A 311 20.26 19.72 -9.76
C MET A 311 19.15 20.79 -9.73
N SER A 312 19.17 21.70 -8.76
CA SER A 312 18.20 22.80 -8.68
C SER A 312 18.32 23.79 -9.85
N ASP A 313 19.54 24.17 -10.26
CA ASP A 313 19.74 25.01 -11.45
C ASP A 313 19.23 24.32 -12.72
N LEU A 314 19.52 23.03 -12.84
CA LEU A 314 19.09 22.23 -13.97
C LEU A 314 17.57 22.13 -14.00
N ARG A 315 16.93 21.87 -12.87
CA ARG A 315 15.47 21.83 -12.76
C ARG A 315 14.83 23.18 -13.07
N ASP A 316 15.34 24.28 -12.52
CA ASP A 316 14.84 25.64 -12.79
C ASP A 316 14.93 25.99 -14.28
N SER A 317 16.05 25.63 -14.91
CA SER A 317 16.24 25.82 -16.36
C SER A 317 15.31 24.93 -17.19
N ALA A 318 15.07 23.69 -16.77
CA ALA A 318 14.16 22.76 -17.43
C ALA A 318 12.71 23.21 -17.29
N VAL A 319 12.28 23.69 -16.12
CA VAL A 319 10.94 24.28 -15.93
C VAL A 319 10.73 25.43 -16.90
N THR A 320 11.73 26.30 -17.03
CA THR A 320 11.64 27.48 -17.91
C THR A 320 11.59 27.10 -19.39
N CYS A 321 12.46 26.20 -19.84
CA CYS A 321 12.66 25.92 -21.26
C CYS A 321 11.90 24.69 -21.77
N LEU A 322 11.77 23.62 -20.98
CA LEU A 322 11.10 22.37 -21.36
C LEU A 322 9.67 22.27 -20.81
N GLY A 323 9.40 22.90 -19.67
CA GLY A 323 8.07 22.95 -19.05
C GLY A 323 7.32 24.26 -19.30
N HIS A 324 7.87 25.13 -20.16
CA HIS A 324 7.26 26.42 -20.54
C HIS A 324 6.83 27.31 -19.35
N GLY A 325 7.58 27.24 -18.24
CA GLY A 325 7.30 27.95 -16.99
C GLY A 325 6.46 27.17 -15.97
N SER A 326 6.06 25.93 -16.28
CA SER A 326 5.24 25.07 -15.42
C SER A 326 5.98 23.78 -15.04
N PHE A 327 6.19 23.55 -13.74
CA PHE A 327 6.74 22.29 -13.25
C PHE A 327 5.83 21.10 -13.55
N GLY A 328 4.50 21.32 -13.59
CA GLY A 328 3.54 20.26 -13.87
C GLY A 328 3.80 19.53 -15.19
N GLU A 329 4.23 20.26 -16.22
CA GLU A 329 4.52 19.71 -17.56
C GLU A 329 5.71 18.76 -17.61
N ILE A 330 6.69 18.93 -16.73
CA ILE A 330 7.90 18.09 -16.68
C ILE A 330 7.97 17.24 -15.41
N SER A 331 6.93 17.27 -14.55
CA SER A 331 6.96 16.65 -13.23
C SER A 331 7.25 15.15 -13.27
N LEU A 332 6.64 14.43 -14.22
CA LEU A 332 6.88 13.00 -14.45
C LEU A 332 8.28 12.73 -15.01
N ALA A 333 8.78 13.59 -15.91
CA ALA A 333 10.13 13.50 -16.45
C ALA A 333 11.18 13.72 -15.35
N CYS A 334 10.99 14.72 -14.48
CA CYS A 334 11.83 14.97 -13.33
C CYS A 334 11.84 13.77 -12.37
N ALA A 335 10.66 13.20 -12.06
CA ALA A 335 10.60 12.01 -11.21
C ALA A 335 11.38 10.82 -11.80
N ASP A 336 11.25 10.57 -13.10
CA ASP A 336 11.96 9.49 -13.79
C ASP A 336 13.48 9.71 -13.83
N VAL A 337 13.95 10.93 -14.15
CA VAL A 337 15.38 11.22 -14.32
C VAL A 337 16.10 11.42 -12.99
N GLU A 338 15.42 12.00 -11.99
CA GLU A 338 16.04 12.31 -10.69
C GLU A 338 16.00 11.14 -9.73
N ILE A 339 14.86 10.42 -9.66
CA ILE A 339 14.70 9.27 -8.78
C ILE A 339 14.99 7.99 -9.55
N GLY A 340 14.33 7.77 -10.68
CA GLY A 340 14.48 6.56 -11.48
C GLY A 340 13.84 5.32 -10.86
N SER A 341 13.75 4.28 -11.68
CA SER A 341 13.10 3.00 -11.33
C SER A 341 14.09 1.86 -11.11
N LYS A 342 15.38 2.16 -10.90
CA LYS A 342 16.44 1.15 -10.74
C LYS A 342 16.21 0.36 -9.45
N ILE A 343 16.28 -0.97 -9.57
CA ILE A 343 16.18 -1.95 -8.49
C ILE A 343 17.47 -2.77 -8.49
N GLY A 344 18.04 -2.98 -7.31
CA GLY A 344 19.20 -3.84 -7.16
C GLY A 344 18.87 -5.33 -7.22
N GLU A 345 19.92 -6.14 -7.28
CA GLU A 345 19.81 -7.58 -7.42
C GLU A 345 20.90 -8.27 -6.60
N LEU A 346 20.49 -9.26 -5.82
CA LEU A 346 21.40 -10.11 -5.04
C LEU A 346 21.52 -11.50 -5.71
N PRO A 347 22.72 -12.11 -5.72
CA PRO A 347 22.92 -13.43 -6.30
C PRO A 347 22.31 -14.54 -5.43
N GLU A 348 21.98 -15.68 -6.06
CA GLU A 348 21.56 -16.92 -5.37
C GLU A 348 22.66 -17.38 -4.38
N GLY A 349 22.27 -17.76 -3.15
CA GLY A 349 23.17 -18.15 -2.06
C GLY A 349 23.70 -17.01 -1.19
N THR A 350 23.20 -15.79 -1.38
CA THR A 350 23.39 -14.67 -0.44
C THR A 350 22.64 -14.96 0.87
N VAL A 351 23.08 -14.38 2.00
CA VAL A 351 22.43 -14.56 3.31
C VAL A 351 21.02 -13.95 3.28
N CYS A 352 20.03 -14.76 2.93
CA CYS A 352 18.60 -14.46 2.88
C CYS A 352 17.84 -15.32 3.89
N THR A 353 16.60 -14.94 4.22
CA THR A 353 15.70 -15.80 5.02
C THR A 353 15.15 -16.95 4.17
N SER A 354 14.71 -18.03 4.82
CA SER A 354 14.07 -19.19 4.18
C SER A 354 12.86 -18.79 3.33
N VAL A 355 12.04 -17.86 3.81
CA VAL A 355 10.87 -17.35 3.08
C VAL A 355 11.27 -16.53 1.85
N GLN A 356 12.35 -15.73 1.91
CA GLN A 356 12.87 -15.01 0.73
C GLN A 356 13.32 -16.00 -0.37
N GLU A 357 14.00 -17.08 0.01
CA GLU A 357 14.42 -18.12 -0.94
C GLU A 357 13.21 -18.83 -1.55
N ASP A 358 12.23 -19.23 -0.74
CA ASP A 358 10.99 -19.86 -1.20
C ASP A 358 10.20 -18.92 -2.15
N PHE A 359 10.06 -17.64 -1.80
CA PHE A 359 9.42 -16.64 -2.65
C PHE A 359 10.07 -16.55 -4.03
N MET A 360 11.41 -16.45 -4.08
CA MET A 360 12.15 -16.38 -5.33
C MET A 360 12.04 -17.66 -6.16
N LEU A 361 12.05 -18.83 -5.51
CA LEU A 361 11.81 -20.11 -6.18
C LEU A 361 10.39 -20.17 -6.78
N GLN A 362 9.37 -19.77 -6.03
CA GLN A 362 7.98 -19.78 -6.51
C GLN A 362 7.76 -18.78 -7.65
N LEU A 363 8.36 -17.59 -7.61
CA LEU A 363 8.31 -16.66 -8.74
C LEU A 363 8.85 -17.31 -10.02
N LYS A 364 9.95 -18.06 -9.91
CA LYS A 364 10.57 -18.77 -11.03
C LYS A 364 9.71 -19.91 -11.57
N GLU A 365 9.18 -20.72 -10.68
CA GLU A 365 8.31 -21.83 -11.08
C GLU A 365 7.01 -21.35 -11.72
N LEU A 366 6.45 -20.24 -11.23
CA LEU A 366 5.19 -19.66 -11.69
C LEU A 366 5.37 -18.66 -12.85
N LYS A 367 6.60 -18.46 -13.33
CA LYS A 367 6.93 -17.51 -14.41
C LYS A 367 6.45 -16.09 -14.12
N LEU A 368 6.69 -15.63 -12.90
CA LEU A 368 6.30 -14.31 -12.40
C LEU A 368 7.50 -13.35 -12.24
N GLU A 369 8.73 -13.78 -12.54
CA GLU A 369 9.95 -12.97 -12.33
C GLU A 369 9.94 -11.66 -13.13
N ARG A 370 9.26 -11.64 -14.29
CA ARG A 370 9.08 -10.43 -15.11
C ARG A 370 8.32 -9.30 -14.39
N TYR A 371 7.60 -9.63 -13.32
CA TYR A 371 6.84 -8.69 -12.51
C TYR A 371 7.65 -8.14 -11.32
N ARG A 372 8.94 -8.53 -11.18
CA ARG A 372 9.86 -7.96 -10.18
C ARG A 372 10.33 -6.57 -10.58
N THR A 373 9.38 -5.67 -10.74
CA THR A 373 9.57 -4.28 -11.15
C THR A 373 8.75 -3.36 -10.26
N ALA A 374 9.25 -2.15 -10.01
CA ALA A 374 8.51 -1.12 -9.27
C ALA A 374 7.29 -0.61 -10.05
N THR A 375 7.25 -0.81 -11.36
CA THR A 375 6.10 -0.44 -12.19
C THR A 375 4.99 -1.46 -12.02
N VAL A 376 3.79 -0.97 -11.73
CA VAL A 376 2.56 -1.78 -11.67
C VAL A 376 2.27 -2.36 -13.06
N GLN A 377 2.07 -3.67 -13.10
CA GLN A 377 1.70 -4.39 -14.31
C GLN A 377 0.42 -5.20 -14.06
N GLU A 378 -0.48 -5.19 -15.03
CA GLU A 378 -1.68 -6.02 -14.99
C GLU A 378 -1.36 -7.48 -15.32
N LEU A 379 -1.91 -8.39 -14.53
CA LEU A 379 -1.91 -9.84 -14.76
C LEU A 379 -3.35 -10.35 -14.78
N ASP A 380 -3.76 -10.80 -15.95
CA ASP A 380 -5.01 -11.52 -16.15
C ASP A 380 -4.77 -13.04 -15.98
N LEU A 381 -5.52 -13.69 -15.11
CA LEU A 381 -5.45 -15.12 -14.83
C LEU A 381 -6.72 -15.81 -15.30
N ASN A 382 -6.58 -16.95 -15.98
CA ASN A 382 -7.67 -17.86 -16.28
C ASN A 382 -7.53 -19.14 -15.46
N LEU A 383 -8.40 -19.33 -14.47
CA LEU A 383 -8.28 -20.41 -13.49
C LEU A 383 -8.66 -21.81 -14.05
N ARG A 384 -9.15 -21.89 -15.29
CA ARG A 384 -9.55 -23.17 -15.91
C ARG A 384 -8.33 -23.94 -16.43
N GLU A 385 -8.51 -25.25 -16.58
CA GLU A 385 -7.50 -26.10 -17.22
C GLU A 385 -7.21 -25.63 -18.65
N ASN A 386 -5.93 -25.37 -18.93
CA ASN A 386 -5.48 -25.09 -20.27
C ASN A 386 -5.25 -26.40 -21.05
N LEU A 387 -6.31 -26.83 -21.74
CA LEU A 387 -6.35 -28.06 -22.56
C LEU A 387 -5.33 -28.08 -23.74
N ARG A 388 -4.66 -26.97 -24.03
CA ARG A 388 -3.68 -26.87 -25.13
C ARG A 388 -2.29 -27.36 -24.74
N VAL A 389 -2.03 -27.60 -23.46
CA VAL A 389 -0.69 -27.92 -22.94
C VAL A 389 -0.61 -29.38 -22.49
N LYS A 390 0.56 -30.01 -22.68
CA LYS A 390 0.77 -31.45 -22.45
C LYS A 390 1.08 -31.84 -21.01
N SER A 391 1.43 -30.90 -20.13
CA SER A 391 1.80 -31.17 -18.75
C SER A 391 0.79 -30.57 -17.77
N GLU A 392 0.43 -31.34 -16.74
CA GLU A 392 -0.52 -30.91 -15.70
C GLU A 392 -0.10 -29.59 -15.04
N LYS A 393 1.20 -29.45 -14.70
CA LYS A 393 1.75 -28.22 -14.10
C LYS A 393 1.53 -26.98 -14.96
N SER A 394 1.58 -27.11 -16.29
CA SER A 394 1.31 -25.99 -17.20
C SER A 394 -0.17 -25.81 -17.53
N ALA A 395 -0.96 -26.88 -17.44
CA ALA A 395 -2.41 -26.82 -17.61
C ALA A 395 -3.08 -25.99 -16.50
N PHE A 396 -2.52 -26.01 -15.28
CA PHE A 396 -3.03 -25.27 -14.11
C PHE A 396 -2.11 -24.12 -13.64
N LEU A 397 -1.28 -23.58 -14.53
CA LEU A 397 -0.31 -22.54 -14.15
C LEU A 397 -0.99 -21.31 -13.53
N ASP A 398 -2.07 -20.82 -14.13
CA ASP A 398 -2.79 -19.63 -13.65
C ASP A 398 -3.56 -19.89 -12.36
N LEU A 399 -4.03 -21.13 -12.13
CA LEU A 399 -4.59 -21.54 -10.85
C LEU A 399 -3.52 -21.50 -9.74
N ASN A 400 -2.33 -22.03 -10.01
CA ASN A 400 -1.22 -22.01 -9.04
C ASN A 400 -0.72 -20.57 -8.78
N ARG A 401 -0.74 -19.69 -9.78
CA ARG A 401 -0.46 -18.26 -9.62
C ARG A 401 -1.48 -17.59 -8.69
N SER A 402 -2.77 -17.89 -8.87
CA SER A 402 -3.83 -17.38 -7.98
C SER A 402 -3.61 -17.84 -6.54
N PHE A 403 -3.32 -19.14 -6.31
CA PHE A 403 -3.01 -19.65 -4.97
C PHE A 403 -1.81 -18.94 -4.34
N PHE A 404 -0.73 -18.76 -5.09
CA PHE A 404 0.46 -18.06 -4.62
C PHE A 404 0.18 -16.60 -4.24
N LEU A 405 -0.51 -15.84 -5.08
CA LEU A 405 -0.86 -14.43 -4.80
C LEU A 405 -1.77 -14.30 -3.57
N HIS A 406 -2.73 -15.22 -3.40
CA HIS A 406 -3.57 -15.23 -2.20
C HIS A 406 -2.80 -15.62 -0.94
N ARG A 407 -1.85 -16.57 -1.02
CA ARG A 407 -0.96 -16.91 0.10
C ARG A 407 -0.11 -15.72 0.52
N LEU A 408 0.43 -14.96 -0.44
CA LEU A 408 1.18 -13.75 -0.16
C LEU A 408 0.32 -12.72 0.58
N LEU A 409 -0.87 -12.41 0.07
CA LEU A 409 -1.80 -11.50 0.76
C LEU A 409 -2.14 -11.98 2.18
N GLN A 410 -2.40 -13.28 2.35
CA GLN A 410 -2.71 -13.86 3.67
C GLN A 410 -1.51 -13.83 4.63
N ALA A 411 -0.29 -13.94 4.11
CA ALA A 411 0.94 -13.79 4.88
C ALA A 411 1.30 -12.31 5.17
N GLY A 412 0.51 -11.34 4.67
CA GLY A 412 0.77 -9.90 4.82
C GLY A 412 1.71 -9.31 3.75
N VAL A 413 2.03 -10.07 2.70
CA VAL A 413 2.94 -9.67 1.61
C VAL A 413 2.14 -9.12 0.43
N HIS A 414 2.30 -7.82 0.17
CA HIS A 414 1.56 -7.05 -0.84
C HIS A 414 2.31 -6.99 -2.17
N PHE A 415 2.60 -8.15 -2.75
CA PHE A 415 3.19 -8.26 -4.09
C PHE A 415 2.16 -8.06 -5.21
N GLY A 416 0.89 -8.38 -4.93
CA GLY A 416 -0.20 -8.23 -5.89
C GLY A 416 -1.51 -7.83 -5.22
N GLU A 417 -2.23 -6.92 -5.85
CA GLU A 417 -3.56 -6.46 -5.44
C GLU A 417 -4.61 -6.94 -6.45
N LYS A 418 -5.69 -7.54 -5.94
CA LYS A 418 -6.78 -8.04 -6.78
C LYS A 418 -7.70 -6.89 -7.18
N LEU A 419 -7.88 -6.70 -8.49
CA LEU A 419 -8.80 -5.70 -9.03
C LEU A 419 -10.25 -6.19 -8.96
N LEU A 420 -11.15 -5.31 -8.52
CA LEU A 420 -12.60 -5.54 -8.60
C LEU A 420 -13.02 -5.53 -10.08
N HIS A 421 -13.57 -6.64 -10.55
CA HIS A 421 -13.96 -6.80 -11.95
C HIS A 421 -15.39 -6.28 -12.18
N SER A 422 -15.57 -5.41 -13.18
CA SER A 422 -16.89 -4.86 -13.59
C SER A 422 -17.75 -5.83 -14.42
N GLN A 423 -17.28 -7.05 -14.73
CA GLN A 423 -18.11 -8.08 -15.35
C GLN A 423 -18.61 -9.06 -14.28
N GLU A 424 -19.85 -8.88 -13.84
CA GLU A 424 -20.54 -9.63 -12.78
C GLU A 424 -20.62 -11.16 -13.00
N ASN A 425 -20.21 -11.69 -14.17
CA ASN A 425 -20.45 -13.10 -14.56
C ASN A 425 -19.20 -13.95 -14.86
N ALA A 426 -17.97 -13.41 -14.79
CA ALA A 426 -16.75 -14.14 -15.16
C ALA A 426 -15.96 -14.67 -13.94
N THR A 427 -16.50 -15.68 -13.27
CA THR A 427 -15.95 -16.27 -12.02
C THR A 427 -14.63 -17.05 -12.17
N TRP A 428 -14.22 -17.31 -13.42
CA TRP A 428 -12.99 -18.02 -13.78
C TRP A 428 -11.82 -17.08 -14.07
N ALA A 429 -12.08 -15.78 -14.17
CA ALA A 429 -11.10 -14.76 -14.49
C ALA A 429 -10.72 -13.99 -13.22
N GLU A 430 -9.43 -13.79 -13.00
CA GLU A 430 -8.95 -12.85 -12.00
C GLU A 430 -8.05 -11.81 -12.66
N LYS A 431 -8.15 -10.56 -12.20
CA LYS A 431 -7.27 -9.48 -12.61
C LYS A 431 -6.48 -8.99 -11.41
N TRP A 432 -5.19 -8.84 -11.60
CA TRP A 432 -4.26 -8.47 -10.54
C TRP A 432 -3.35 -7.34 -11.01
N ASN A 433 -3.15 -6.36 -10.14
CA ASN A 433 -2.04 -5.43 -10.26
C ASN A 433 -0.85 -6.01 -9.50
N ILE A 434 0.28 -6.20 -10.18
CA ILE A 434 1.47 -6.78 -9.58
C ILE A 434 2.62 -5.78 -9.70
N SER A 435 3.30 -5.59 -8.58
CA SER A 435 4.53 -4.79 -8.50
C SER A 435 5.39 -5.32 -7.37
N TRP A 436 6.70 -5.28 -7.57
CA TRP A 436 7.64 -5.55 -6.50
C TRP A 436 8.17 -4.24 -5.94
N THR A 437 8.05 -4.07 -4.63
CA THR A 437 8.58 -2.93 -3.90
C THR A 437 9.46 -3.42 -2.76
N PRO A 438 10.40 -2.61 -2.23
CA PRO A 438 11.15 -2.97 -1.03
C PRO A 438 10.26 -3.28 0.18
N GLU A 439 9.03 -2.77 0.24
CA GLU A 439 8.01 -3.11 1.23
C GLU A 439 7.60 -4.56 1.13
N THR A 440 7.42 -5.06 -0.10
CA THR A 440 7.21 -6.49 -0.34
C THR A 440 8.36 -7.30 0.27
N GLU A 441 9.61 -6.85 0.12
CA GLU A 441 10.79 -7.52 0.66
C GLU A 441 10.81 -7.53 2.19
N ILE A 442 10.48 -6.41 2.84
CA ILE A 442 10.35 -6.31 4.30
C ILE A 442 9.23 -7.24 4.79
N GLN A 443 8.06 -7.21 4.15
CA GLN A 443 6.93 -8.07 4.49
C GLN A 443 7.28 -9.55 4.33
N ILE A 444 8.11 -9.92 3.36
CA ILE A 444 8.63 -11.29 3.21
C ILE A 444 9.52 -11.67 4.41
N VAL A 445 10.38 -10.75 4.87
CA VAL A 445 11.22 -10.98 6.06
C VAL A 445 10.36 -11.06 7.32
N GLU A 446 9.33 -10.23 7.47
CA GLU A 446 8.36 -10.31 8.57
C GLU A 446 7.60 -11.64 8.57
N ALA A 447 7.18 -12.11 7.39
CA ALA A 447 6.52 -13.40 7.20
C ALA A 447 7.38 -14.59 7.67
N SER A 448 8.71 -14.44 7.71
CA SER A 448 9.63 -15.47 8.24
C SER A 448 9.45 -15.77 9.73
N LEU A 449 8.78 -14.91 10.50
CA LEU A 449 8.38 -15.23 11.87
C LEU A 449 7.26 -16.27 11.94
N ASN A 450 6.48 -16.40 10.88
CA ASN A 450 5.28 -17.25 10.83
C ASN A 450 5.51 -18.57 10.07
N GLY A 451 6.70 -18.80 9.50
CA GLY A 451 7.05 -20.03 8.79
C GLY A 451 8.33 -19.92 7.98
N ASP A 452 8.82 -21.04 7.45
CA ASP A 452 10.01 -21.09 6.58
C ASP A 452 9.66 -20.97 5.09
N THR A 453 8.38 -21.04 4.74
CA THR A 453 7.87 -20.88 3.37
C THR A 453 6.69 -19.91 3.34
N VAL A 454 6.38 -19.35 2.16
CA VAL A 454 5.18 -18.51 1.96
C VAL A 454 3.91 -19.30 2.31
N GLU A 455 3.91 -20.60 2.04
CA GLU A 455 2.79 -21.48 2.38
C GLU A 455 2.61 -21.63 3.90
N GLU A 456 3.70 -21.84 4.64
CA GLU A 456 3.68 -21.93 6.10
C GLU A 456 3.26 -20.62 6.77
N ALA A 457 3.81 -19.49 6.31
CA ALA A 457 3.44 -18.18 6.83
C ALA A 457 1.93 -17.90 6.66
N ALA A 458 1.38 -18.18 5.47
CA ALA A 458 -0.05 -18.06 5.21
C ALA A 458 -0.89 -19.01 6.09
N ARG A 459 -0.42 -20.25 6.28
CA ARG A 459 -1.08 -21.26 7.13
C ARG A 459 -1.14 -20.83 8.59
N THR A 460 -0.03 -20.33 9.13
CA THR A 460 0.06 -19.83 10.50
C THR A 460 -0.84 -18.63 10.70
N SER A 461 -0.85 -17.68 9.75
CA SER A 461 -1.77 -16.53 9.73
C SER A 461 -3.24 -16.97 9.80
N LEU A 462 -3.68 -17.87 8.92
CA LEU A 462 -5.06 -18.39 8.93
C LEU A 462 -5.41 -19.11 10.25
N ASN A 463 -4.48 -19.88 10.82
CA ASN A 463 -4.71 -20.57 12.08
C ASN A 463 -4.83 -19.59 13.27
N MET A 464 -4.05 -18.50 13.26
CA MET A 464 -4.16 -17.43 14.25
C MET A 464 -5.51 -16.72 14.13
N GLU A 465 -5.93 -16.34 12.92
CA GLU A 465 -7.25 -15.75 12.66
C GLU A 465 -8.39 -16.67 13.12
N LEU A 466 -8.29 -17.97 12.82
CA LEU A 466 -9.28 -18.96 13.22
C LEU A 466 -9.36 -19.11 14.74
N ALA A 467 -8.21 -19.04 15.43
CA ALA A 467 -8.14 -19.13 16.89
C ALA A 467 -8.70 -17.88 17.59
N SER A 468 -8.57 -16.70 16.98
CA SER A 468 -9.13 -15.43 17.48
C SER A 468 -10.56 -15.14 17.01
N SER A 469 -11.14 -15.98 16.16
CA SER A 469 -12.48 -15.74 15.60
C SER A 469 -13.57 -16.02 16.64
N GLU A 470 -14.35 -14.99 16.96
CA GLU A 470 -15.48 -15.10 17.90
C GLU A 470 -16.85 -15.25 17.21
N THR A 471 -16.94 -14.90 15.93
CA THR A 471 -18.21 -14.90 15.17
C THR A 471 -18.22 -15.95 14.05
N LEU A 472 -19.42 -16.45 13.73
CA LEU A 472 -19.60 -17.42 12.64
C LEU A 472 -19.14 -16.84 11.29
N THR A 473 -19.46 -15.57 11.05
CA THR A 473 -19.11 -14.83 9.84
C THR A 473 -17.59 -14.69 9.67
N ALA A 474 -16.84 -14.39 10.75
CA ALA A 474 -15.38 -14.33 10.70
C ALA A 474 -14.76 -15.69 10.36
N THR A 475 -15.21 -16.75 11.02
CA THR A 475 -14.75 -18.13 10.77
C THR A 475 -15.05 -18.60 9.34
N ALA A 476 -16.21 -18.24 8.79
CA ALA A 476 -16.57 -18.52 7.40
C ALA A 476 -15.70 -17.75 6.40
N LYS A 477 -15.31 -16.51 6.72
CA LYS A 477 -14.35 -15.73 5.94
C LYS A 477 -12.97 -16.38 5.94
N THR A 478 -12.47 -16.86 7.08
CA THR A 478 -11.19 -17.59 7.16
C THR A 478 -11.22 -18.89 6.34
N LEU A 479 -12.36 -19.62 6.34
CA LEU A 479 -12.55 -20.78 5.45
C LEU A 479 -12.47 -20.39 3.96
N TYR A 480 -13.10 -19.28 3.59
CA TYR A 480 -13.02 -18.77 2.21
C TYR A 480 -11.58 -18.35 1.84
N SER A 481 -10.86 -17.67 2.73
CA SER A 481 -9.44 -17.33 2.53
C SER A 481 -8.56 -18.58 2.39
N ALA A 482 -8.80 -19.63 3.18
CA ALA A 482 -8.09 -20.91 3.06
C ALA A 482 -8.32 -21.59 1.69
N LEU A 483 -9.53 -21.48 1.13
CA LEU A 483 -9.85 -21.94 -0.22
C LEU A 483 -9.09 -21.13 -1.28
N LEU A 484 -9.08 -19.80 -1.15
CA LEU A 484 -8.36 -18.91 -2.06
C LEU A 484 -6.84 -19.15 -2.03
N CYS A 485 -6.30 -19.53 -0.87
CA CYS A 485 -4.89 -19.90 -0.70
C CYS A 485 -4.58 -21.34 -1.17
N GLY A 486 -5.60 -22.17 -1.44
CA GLY A 486 -5.41 -23.57 -1.82
C GLY A 486 -4.71 -24.39 -0.73
N LEU A 487 -5.21 -24.30 0.52
CA LEU A 487 -4.66 -24.99 1.70
C LEU A 487 -5.65 -26.03 2.26
N PRO A 488 -5.64 -27.29 1.79
CA PRO A 488 -6.65 -28.30 2.12
C PRO A 488 -6.83 -28.58 3.62
N ASP A 489 -5.74 -28.57 4.38
CA ASP A 489 -5.80 -28.87 5.82
C ASP A 489 -6.39 -27.71 6.64
N CYS A 490 -6.14 -26.46 6.23
CA CYS A 490 -6.82 -25.29 6.80
C CYS A 490 -8.31 -25.29 6.47
N ILE A 491 -8.68 -25.68 5.24
CA ILE A 491 -10.10 -25.79 4.84
C ILE A 491 -10.83 -26.78 5.74
N LYS A 492 -10.26 -27.97 5.98
CA LYS A 492 -10.89 -28.96 6.88
C LYS A 492 -11.06 -28.43 8.30
N THR A 493 -10.03 -27.77 8.82
CA THR A 493 -10.02 -27.23 10.19
C THR A 493 -11.03 -26.09 10.35
N ALA A 494 -11.05 -25.15 9.40
CA ALA A 494 -11.99 -24.04 9.38
C ALA A 494 -13.44 -24.54 9.14
N ALA A 495 -13.66 -25.49 8.25
CA ALA A 495 -14.99 -26.07 8.03
C ALA A 495 -15.56 -26.74 9.30
N TYR A 496 -14.71 -27.45 10.06
CA TYR A 496 -15.09 -28.01 11.35
C TYR A 496 -15.44 -26.93 12.38
N ALA A 497 -14.66 -25.83 12.41
CA ALA A 497 -14.93 -24.69 13.28
C ALA A 497 -16.26 -23.99 12.93
N VAL A 498 -16.54 -23.76 11.63
CA VAL A 498 -17.82 -23.20 11.17
C VAL A 498 -18.97 -24.13 11.57
N GLN A 499 -18.83 -25.45 11.39
CA GLN A 499 -19.86 -26.41 11.79
C GLN A 499 -20.16 -26.36 13.30
N LYS A 500 -19.12 -26.25 14.14
CA LYS A 500 -19.27 -26.14 15.59
C LYS A 500 -20.00 -24.85 15.98
N MET A 501 -19.61 -23.70 15.42
CA MET A 501 -20.23 -22.41 15.72
C MET A 501 -21.65 -22.30 15.15
N ALA A 502 -21.91 -22.89 13.99
CA ALA A 502 -23.22 -22.94 13.36
C ALA A 502 -24.25 -23.68 14.22
N ALA A 503 -23.84 -24.61 15.08
CA ALA A 503 -24.74 -25.31 15.98
C ALA A 503 -25.38 -24.35 17.00
N ASP A 504 -24.57 -23.43 17.56
CA ASP A 504 -24.95 -22.53 18.65
C ASP A 504 -25.37 -21.13 18.16
N CYS A 505 -25.20 -20.83 16.86
CA CYS A 505 -25.64 -19.57 16.26
C CYS A 505 -27.19 -19.47 16.23
N ALA A 506 -27.67 -18.28 16.60
CA ALA A 506 -29.09 -17.90 16.63
C ALA A 506 -29.31 -16.51 16.00
N SER A 507 -28.46 -16.11 15.04
CA SER A 507 -28.49 -14.82 14.36
C SER A 507 -28.72 -15.03 12.86
N PRO A 508 -29.90 -14.70 12.30
CA PRO A 508 -30.16 -14.83 10.87
C PRO A 508 -29.22 -13.99 10.00
N SER A 509 -28.76 -12.84 10.51
CA SER A 509 -27.78 -11.98 9.84
C SER A 509 -26.45 -12.73 9.60
N ASP A 510 -25.92 -13.37 10.64
CA ASP A 510 -24.70 -14.18 10.57
C ASP A 510 -24.90 -15.44 9.73
N GLU A 511 -26.05 -16.11 9.87
CA GLU A 511 -26.39 -17.30 9.09
C GLU A 511 -26.42 -16.98 7.59
N GLY A 512 -27.08 -15.90 7.17
CA GLY A 512 -27.16 -15.51 5.77
C GLY A 512 -25.81 -15.06 5.18
N SER A 513 -25.04 -14.26 5.93
CA SER A 513 -23.68 -13.85 5.53
C SER A 513 -22.74 -15.06 5.38
N THR A 514 -22.87 -16.03 6.29
CA THR A 514 -22.14 -17.30 6.23
C THR A 514 -22.57 -18.13 5.02
N ILE A 515 -23.88 -18.26 4.76
CA ILE A 515 -24.40 -18.96 3.57
C ILE A 515 -23.84 -18.33 2.30
N GLY A 516 -23.77 -16.99 2.19
CA GLY A 516 -23.16 -16.30 1.05
C GLY A 516 -21.69 -16.69 0.84
N SER A 517 -20.90 -16.67 1.92
CA SER A 517 -19.48 -17.03 1.91
C SER A 517 -19.24 -18.51 1.54
N LEU A 518 -20.04 -19.41 2.10
CA LEU A 518 -19.98 -20.85 1.80
C LEU A 518 -20.50 -21.15 0.39
N SER A 519 -21.54 -20.45 -0.07
CA SER A 519 -22.08 -20.54 -1.42
C SER A 519 -21.01 -20.17 -2.46
N ALA A 520 -20.26 -19.10 -2.23
CA ALA A 520 -19.11 -18.74 -3.05
C ALA A 520 -18.05 -19.86 -3.04
N THR A 521 -17.77 -20.44 -1.87
CA THR A 521 -16.84 -21.57 -1.72
C THR A 521 -17.26 -22.78 -2.57
N VAL A 522 -18.53 -23.19 -2.53
CA VAL A 522 -19.05 -24.32 -3.33
C VAL A 522 -19.07 -23.99 -4.82
N ARG A 523 -19.51 -22.78 -5.19
CA ARG A 523 -19.55 -22.32 -6.59
C ARG A 523 -18.17 -22.32 -7.24
N TYR A 524 -17.12 -22.04 -6.46
CA TYR A 524 -15.74 -21.92 -6.96
C TYR A 524 -14.86 -23.14 -6.68
N GLY A 525 -15.30 -24.08 -5.84
CA GLY A 525 -14.51 -25.26 -5.44
C GLY A 525 -14.04 -26.09 -6.63
N ASN A 526 -14.90 -26.35 -7.61
CA ASN A 526 -14.54 -27.13 -8.81
C ASN A 526 -13.46 -26.45 -9.67
N ILE A 527 -13.53 -25.13 -9.85
CA ILE A 527 -12.53 -24.37 -10.60
C ILE A 527 -11.18 -24.44 -9.89
N ARG A 528 -11.19 -24.43 -8.55
CA ARG A 528 -9.99 -24.48 -7.72
C ARG A 528 -9.55 -25.90 -7.35
N ARG A 529 -10.18 -26.94 -7.93
CA ARG A 529 -9.90 -28.36 -7.65
C ARG A 529 -9.96 -28.72 -6.15
N LEU A 530 -10.88 -28.10 -5.42
CA LEU A 530 -11.10 -28.35 -4.00
C LEU A 530 -12.45 -29.03 -3.81
N ASP A 531 -12.47 -30.11 -3.03
CA ASP A 531 -13.68 -30.84 -2.73
C ASP A 531 -14.57 -30.05 -1.77
N ALA A 532 -15.67 -29.52 -2.30
CA ALA A 532 -16.64 -28.74 -1.56
C ALA A 532 -17.78 -29.60 -0.98
N GLU A 533 -17.80 -30.92 -1.21
CA GLU A 533 -18.84 -31.81 -0.68
C GLU A 533 -19.05 -31.67 0.85
N PRO A 534 -18.00 -31.54 1.69
CA PRO A 534 -18.19 -31.39 3.14
C PRO A 534 -18.93 -30.12 3.56
N ILE A 535 -18.98 -29.10 2.69
CA ILE A 535 -19.57 -27.80 2.98
C ILE A 535 -21.07 -27.78 2.66
N ILE A 536 -21.53 -28.61 1.71
CA ILE A 536 -22.93 -28.66 1.27
C ILE A 536 -23.90 -28.96 2.44
N PRO A 537 -23.66 -29.95 3.32
CA PRO A 537 -24.54 -30.21 4.47
C PRO A 537 -24.65 -29.02 5.42
N LEU A 538 -23.55 -28.29 5.61
CA LEU A 538 -23.50 -27.11 6.47
C LEU A 538 -24.35 -25.96 5.91
N ILE A 539 -24.26 -25.70 4.60
CA ILE A 539 -25.13 -24.71 3.94
C ILE A 539 -26.60 -25.09 4.09
N LYS A 540 -26.95 -26.36 3.89
CA LYS A 540 -28.34 -26.83 4.05
C LYS A 540 -28.85 -26.64 5.48
N GLN A 541 -28.01 -26.91 6.49
CA GLN A 541 -28.36 -26.73 7.89
C GLN A 541 -28.58 -25.26 8.24
N LEU A 542 -27.66 -24.38 7.84
CA LEU A 542 -27.78 -22.93 8.06
C LEU A 542 -28.99 -22.36 7.33
N TYR A 543 -29.21 -22.78 6.08
CA TYR A 543 -30.37 -22.35 5.28
C TYR A 543 -31.70 -22.68 5.96
N LEU A 544 -31.82 -23.90 6.52
CA LEU A 544 -33.03 -24.30 7.23
C LEU A 544 -33.25 -23.45 8.49
N LYS A 545 -32.20 -23.19 9.27
CA LYS A 545 -32.27 -22.31 10.45
C LYS A 545 -32.67 -20.89 10.05
N PHE A 546 -32.03 -20.35 9.03
CA PHE A 546 -32.33 -19.01 8.50
C PHE A 546 -33.81 -18.89 8.11
N CYS A 547 -34.34 -19.87 7.36
CA CYS A 547 -35.75 -19.88 6.98
C CYS A 547 -36.71 -19.96 8.19
N LEU A 548 -36.33 -20.65 9.27
CA LEU A 548 -37.15 -20.76 10.48
C LEU A 548 -37.16 -19.47 11.30
N GLN A 549 -36.10 -18.67 11.23
CA GLN A 549 -35.93 -17.47 12.05
C GLN A 549 -36.23 -16.16 11.31
N LEU A 550 -36.10 -16.14 9.98
CA LEU A 550 -36.15 -14.91 9.18
C LEU A 550 -37.43 -14.10 9.39
N PHE A 551 -38.61 -14.74 9.44
CA PHE A 551 -39.86 -14.01 9.64
C PHE A 551 -39.87 -13.24 10.96
N THR A 552 -39.48 -13.91 12.06
CA THR A 552 -39.41 -13.28 13.39
C THR A 552 -38.32 -12.20 13.43
N ALA A 553 -37.18 -12.45 12.81
CA ALA A 553 -36.08 -11.48 12.74
C ALA A 553 -36.41 -10.27 11.85
N SER A 554 -37.39 -10.40 10.95
CA SER A 554 -37.90 -9.28 10.16
C SER A 554 -38.78 -8.32 10.97
N ILE A 555 -39.10 -8.66 12.23
CA ILE A 555 -39.78 -7.77 13.19
C ILE A 555 -38.69 -7.08 14.01
N CYS A 556 -38.08 -6.05 13.44
CA CYS A 556 -36.91 -5.38 14.00
C CYS A 556 -36.91 -3.87 13.74
N ASP A 557 -35.96 -3.16 14.38
CA ASP A 557 -35.69 -1.75 14.12
C ASP A 557 -34.99 -1.52 12.76
N ALA A 558 -34.76 -0.25 12.43
CA ALA A 558 -34.16 0.15 11.15
C ALA A 558 -32.70 -0.30 10.99
N ASN A 559 -31.92 -0.39 12.08
CA ASN A 559 -30.51 -0.79 12.01
C ASN A 559 -30.39 -2.29 11.72
N ALA A 560 -31.17 -3.11 12.43
CA ALA A 560 -31.24 -4.54 12.20
C ALA A 560 -31.82 -4.89 10.81
N ALA A 561 -32.68 -4.04 10.24
CA ALA A 561 -33.27 -4.28 8.94
C ALA A 561 -32.24 -4.36 7.79
N GLU A 562 -31.21 -3.50 7.80
CA GLU A 562 -30.16 -3.51 6.78
C GLU A 562 -29.28 -4.78 6.84
N GLU A 563 -29.00 -5.26 8.05
CA GLU A 563 -28.28 -6.52 8.25
C GLU A 563 -29.08 -7.71 7.71
N ILE A 564 -30.38 -7.76 8.01
CA ILE A 564 -31.28 -8.81 7.50
C ILE A 564 -31.42 -8.73 5.98
N ILE A 565 -31.51 -7.54 5.39
CA ILE A 565 -31.54 -7.35 3.92
C ILE A 565 -30.27 -7.90 3.27
N THR A 566 -29.10 -7.64 3.86
CA THR A 566 -27.81 -8.17 3.38
C THR A 566 -27.80 -9.70 3.43
N ALA A 567 -28.25 -10.28 4.55
CA ALA A 567 -28.37 -11.72 4.72
C ALA A 567 -29.38 -12.36 3.76
N MET A 568 -30.55 -11.74 3.55
CA MET A 568 -31.57 -12.17 2.59
C MET A 568 -31.02 -12.17 1.17
N THR A 569 -30.24 -11.16 0.79
CA THR A 569 -29.57 -11.09 -0.51
C THR A 569 -28.61 -12.26 -0.70
N ALA A 570 -27.74 -12.49 0.29
CA ALA A 570 -26.78 -13.59 0.25
C ALA A 570 -27.45 -14.97 0.12
N VAL A 571 -28.56 -15.20 0.84
CA VAL A 571 -29.35 -16.44 0.74
C VAL A 571 -30.10 -16.53 -0.58
N HIS A 572 -30.66 -15.44 -1.08
CA HIS A 572 -31.31 -15.38 -2.38
C HIS A 572 -30.35 -15.79 -3.51
N ASP A 573 -29.17 -15.18 -3.55
CA ASP A 573 -28.14 -15.48 -4.54
C ASP A 573 -27.64 -16.93 -4.40
N ALA A 574 -27.58 -17.47 -3.17
CA ALA A 574 -27.26 -18.88 -2.94
C ALA A 574 -28.35 -19.84 -3.47
N CYS A 575 -29.63 -19.53 -3.26
CA CYS A 575 -30.75 -20.30 -3.79
C CYS A 575 -30.75 -20.32 -5.33
N ILE A 576 -30.41 -19.20 -5.97
CA ILE A 576 -30.25 -19.13 -7.43
C ILE A 576 -29.06 -20.00 -7.89
N ALA A 577 -27.96 -19.99 -7.15
CA ALA A 577 -26.74 -20.67 -7.53
C ALA A 577 -26.76 -22.20 -7.33
N HIS A 578 -27.61 -22.71 -6.43
CA HIS A 578 -27.52 -24.09 -5.94
C HIS A 578 -28.88 -24.81 -5.91
N ASP A 579 -29.06 -25.80 -6.78
CA ASP A 579 -30.27 -26.65 -6.86
C ASP A 579 -30.53 -27.47 -5.58
N PHE A 580 -29.53 -27.64 -4.71
CA PHE A 580 -29.67 -28.39 -3.47
C PHE A 580 -30.36 -27.60 -2.35
N LEU A 581 -30.62 -26.30 -2.55
CA LEU A 581 -31.40 -25.46 -1.65
C LEU A 581 -32.87 -25.42 -2.12
N ASP A 582 -33.79 -25.54 -1.17
CA ASP A 582 -35.24 -25.54 -1.43
C ASP A 582 -35.72 -24.12 -1.73
N SER A 583 -35.56 -23.68 -2.98
CA SER A 583 -35.92 -22.32 -3.42
C SER A 583 -37.41 -22.01 -3.25
N GLU A 584 -38.29 -23.01 -3.36
CA GLU A 584 -39.74 -22.81 -3.20
C GLU A 584 -40.10 -22.40 -1.78
N ARG A 585 -39.45 -23.00 -0.77
CA ARG A 585 -39.59 -22.59 0.63
C ARG A 585 -39.18 -21.14 0.86
N PHE A 586 -38.06 -20.71 0.29
CA PHE A 586 -37.60 -19.34 0.44
C PHE A 586 -38.57 -18.36 -0.22
N ILE A 587 -39.04 -18.67 -1.43
CA ILE A 587 -40.03 -17.86 -2.16
C ILE A 587 -41.33 -17.74 -1.36
N ALA A 588 -41.83 -18.82 -0.77
CA ALA A 588 -43.04 -18.79 0.07
C ALA A 588 -42.85 -17.87 1.29
N LEU A 589 -41.70 -17.98 1.95
CA LEU A 589 -41.36 -17.14 3.11
C LEU A 589 -41.22 -15.66 2.74
N LEU A 590 -40.61 -15.34 1.59
CA LEU A 590 -40.58 -13.98 1.05
C LEU A 590 -41.99 -13.45 0.76
N GLY A 591 -42.90 -14.32 0.30
CA GLY A 591 -44.32 -14.00 0.13
C GLY A 591 -44.97 -13.59 1.44
N ASP A 592 -44.78 -14.41 2.49
CA ASP A 592 -45.31 -14.13 3.83
C ASP A 592 -44.77 -12.81 4.41
N ILE A 593 -43.46 -12.53 4.24
CA ILE A 593 -42.82 -11.28 4.68
C ILE A 593 -43.32 -10.08 3.86
N SER A 594 -43.45 -10.23 2.54
CA SER A 594 -43.97 -9.17 1.66
C SER A 594 -45.43 -8.82 1.99
N ASP A 595 -46.24 -9.80 2.39
CA ASP A 595 -47.66 -9.61 2.70
C ASP A 595 -47.93 -9.14 4.15
N SER A 596 -46.99 -9.34 5.07
CA SER A 596 -47.15 -9.05 6.50
C SER A 596 -47.09 -7.55 6.83
N ASP A 597 -48.02 -7.07 7.66
CA ASP A 597 -48.02 -5.71 8.20
C ASP A 597 -47.27 -5.59 9.54
N THR A 598 -46.73 -6.70 10.07
CA THR A 598 -46.04 -6.72 11.37
C THR A 598 -44.52 -6.68 11.27
N VAL A 599 -43.98 -6.93 10.07
CA VAL A 599 -42.53 -6.89 9.82
C VAL A 599 -42.10 -5.47 9.47
N ASN A 600 -40.80 -5.19 9.60
CA ASN A 600 -40.23 -3.90 9.24
C ASN A 600 -40.59 -3.56 7.77
N PRO A 601 -41.15 -2.36 7.49
CA PRO A 601 -41.58 -1.98 6.15
C PRO A 601 -40.47 -2.08 5.10
N LEU A 602 -39.22 -1.73 5.46
CA LEU A 602 -38.05 -1.81 4.58
C LEU A 602 -37.80 -3.26 4.11
N ILE A 603 -37.87 -4.22 5.03
CA ILE A 603 -37.68 -5.65 4.74
C ILE A 603 -38.84 -6.20 3.92
N SER A 604 -40.08 -5.79 4.23
CA SER A 604 -41.27 -6.17 3.45
C SER A 604 -41.17 -5.68 2.00
N GLY A 605 -40.73 -4.44 1.80
CA GLY A 605 -40.46 -3.89 0.46
C GLY A 605 -39.36 -4.66 -0.26
N PHE A 606 -38.27 -4.96 0.44
CA PHE A 606 -37.15 -5.71 -0.11
C PHE A 606 -37.52 -7.15 -0.50
N ALA A 607 -38.30 -7.85 0.34
CA ALA A 607 -38.83 -9.18 0.01
C ALA A 607 -39.67 -9.16 -1.28
N CYS A 608 -40.49 -8.11 -1.44
CA CYS A 608 -41.26 -7.86 -2.64
C CYS A 608 -40.36 -7.66 -3.88
N ALA A 609 -39.24 -6.93 -3.72
CA ALA A 609 -38.25 -6.72 -4.78
C ALA A 609 -37.62 -8.05 -5.24
N LEU A 610 -37.22 -8.92 -4.31
CA LEU A 610 -36.65 -10.23 -4.62
C LEU A 610 -37.64 -11.15 -5.36
N LEU A 611 -38.92 -11.13 -4.97
CA LEU A 611 -39.97 -11.86 -5.68
C LEU A 611 -40.20 -11.30 -7.10
N ALA A 612 -40.15 -9.98 -7.25
CA ALA A 612 -40.30 -9.32 -8.54
C ALA A 612 -39.12 -9.60 -9.48
N GLU A 613 -37.89 -9.66 -8.96
CA GLU A 613 -36.68 -10.05 -9.70
C GLU A 613 -36.80 -11.43 -10.37
N GLN A 614 -37.31 -12.41 -9.64
CA GLN A 614 -37.50 -13.77 -10.17
C GLN A 614 -38.82 -13.96 -10.94
N GLY A 615 -39.64 -12.92 -11.09
CA GLY A 615 -40.97 -13.02 -11.71
C GLY A 615 -41.94 -13.91 -10.93
N LYS A 616 -41.78 -14.00 -9.61
CA LYS A 616 -42.58 -14.85 -8.70
C LYS A 616 -43.75 -14.12 -8.03
N ILE A 617 -43.92 -12.83 -8.30
CA ILE A 617 -45.09 -12.04 -7.90
C ILE A 617 -45.94 -11.67 -9.11
N ALA A 618 -47.25 -11.88 -9.03
CA ALA A 618 -48.18 -11.48 -10.07
C ALA A 618 -48.27 -9.94 -10.17
N PRO A 619 -48.37 -9.35 -11.38
CA PRO A 619 -48.49 -7.90 -11.54
C PRO A 619 -49.65 -7.28 -10.75
N GLU A 620 -50.78 -7.99 -10.67
CA GLU A 620 -51.98 -7.57 -9.94
C GLU A 620 -51.71 -7.52 -8.43
N LYS A 621 -51.01 -8.53 -7.90
CA LYS A 621 -50.64 -8.61 -6.49
C LYS A 621 -49.61 -7.55 -6.11
N LEU A 622 -48.65 -7.25 -6.98
CA LEU A 622 -47.72 -6.15 -6.75
C LEU A 622 -48.47 -4.80 -6.74
N SER A 623 -49.39 -4.58 -7.68
CA SER A 623 -50.22 -3.37 -7.71
C SER A 623 -51.09 -3.23 -6.45
N GLU A 624 -51.61 -4.34 -5.92
CA GLU A 624 -52.35 -4.38 -4.66
C GLU A 624 -51.47 -3.97 -3.48
N LEU A 625 -50.26 -4.54 -3.37
CA LEU A 625 -49.30 -4.21 -2.31
C LEU A 625 -48.86 -2.75 -2.36
N VAL A 626 -48.50 -2.25 -3.54
CA VAL A 626 -48.15 -0.83 -3.76
C VAL A 626 -49.32 0.06 -3.34
N SER A 627 -50.55 -0.26 -3.77
CA SER A 627 -51.73 0.53 -3.43
C SER A 627 -52.07 0.47 -1.94
N ARG A 628 -51.79 -0.65 -1.27
CA ARG A 628 -52.02 -0.81 0.17
C ARG A 628 -51.00 -0.02 0.98
N ARG A 629 -49.70 -0.14 0.64
CA ARG A 629 -48.56 0.44 1.37
C ARG A 629 -48.40 1.96 1.17
N LEU A 630 -48.80 2.47 0.01
CA LEU A 630 -48.80 3.91 -0.31
C LEU A 630 -50.21 4.51 -0.17
N SER A 631 -51.02 4.01 0.77
CA SER A 631 -52.36 4.54 1.05
C SER A 631 -52.38 5.41 2.30
N ARG A 632 -53.41 6.26 2.44
CA ARG A 632 -53.69 7.03 3.67
C ARG A 632 -53.84 6.19 4.95
N GLY A 633 -54.07 4.89 4.81
CA GLY A 633 -54.22 3.98 5.94
C GLY A 633 -52.89 3.55 6.57
N THR A 634 -51.76 3.87 5.93
CA THR A 634 -50.41 3.51 6.39
C THR A 634 -49.66 4.78 6.81
N PRO A 635 -48.94 4.78 7.95
CA PRO A 635 -48.09 5.91 8.33
C PRO A 635 -47.14 6.30 7.20
N PRO A 636 -47.01 7.60 6.85
CA PRO A 636 -46.23 8.02 5.68
C PRO A 636 -44.77 7.55 5.67
N HIS A 637 -44.11 7.55 6.83
CA HIS A 637 -42.73 7.10 6.98
C HIS A 637 -42.57 5.58 6.71
N GLU A 638 -43.55 4.75 7.11
CA GLU A 638 -43.55 3.31 6.82
C GLU A 638 -43.76 3.04 5.33
N GLY A 639 -44.64 3.80 4.67
CA GLY A 639 -44.86 3.72 3.22
C GLY A 639 -43.60 4.07 2.42
N ALA A 640 -42.88 5.12 2.84
CA ALA A 640 -41.62 5.53 2.25
C ALA A 640 -40.51 4.47 2.47
N ALA A 641 -40.38 3.93 3.68
CA ALA A 641 -39.42 2.86 3.98
C ALA A 641 -39.72 1.58 3.18
N TRP A 642 -41.00 1.22 3.01
CA TRP A 642 -41.37 0.10 2.14
C TRP A 642 -40.98 0.32 0.67
N PHE A 643 -41.20 1.53 0.15
CA PHE A 643 -40.79 1.88 -1.20
C PHE A 643 -39.26 1.86 -1.36
N GLU A 644 -38.52 2.36 -0.37
CA GLU A 644 -37.06 2.27 -0.33
C GLU A 644 -36.58 0.82 -0.46
N GLY A 645 -37.16 -0.08 0.33
CA GLY A 645 -36.85 -1.51 0.28
C GLY A 645 -37.14 -2.12 -1.09
N LEU A 646 -38.28 -1.76 -1.69
CA LEU A 646 -38.65 -2.19 -3.04
C LEU A 646 -37.61 -1.72 -4.08
N ALA A 647 -37.10 -0.49 -3.95
CA ALA A 647 -36.16 0.14 -4.88
C ALA A 647 -34.70 -0.35 -4.78
N LYS A 648 -34.34 -1.05 -3.69
CA LYS A 648 -32.97 -1.58 -3.49
C LYS A 648 -32.55 -2.66 -4.50
N ARG A 649 -33.50 -3.38 -5.12
CA ARG A 649 -33.23 -4.44 -6.12
C ARG A 649 -34.08 -4.28 -7.38
N ASN A 650 -33.58 -4.76 -8.53
CA ASN A 650 -34.30 -4.78 -9.82
C ASN A 650 -34.82 -3.40 -10.30
N ARG A 651 -33.99 -2.37 -10.17
CA ARG A 651 -34.29 -0.95 -10.50
C ARG A 651 -34.90 -0.74 -11.88
N ARG A 652 -34.35 -1.39 -12.90
CA ARG A 652 -34.81 -1.24 -14.29
C ARG A 652 -36.25 -1.74 -14.52
N SER A 653 -36.65 -2.81 -13.83
CA SER A 653 -38.04 -3.31 -13.87
C SER A 653 -39.02 -2.39 -13.12
N LEU A 654 -38.55 -1.63 -12.13
CA LEU A 654 -39.37 -0.65 -11.42
C LEU A 654 -39.58 0.60 -12.26
N ILE A 655 -38.52 1.11 -12.90
CA ILE A 655 -38.57 2.30 -13.76
C ILE A 655 -39.62 2.15 -14.86
N GLY A 656 -39.69 0.98 -15.51
CA GLY A 656 -40.64 0.73 -16.60
C GLY A 656 -42.12 0.63 -16.20
N ARG A 657 -42.49 0.74 -14.91
CA ARG A 657 -43.87 0.57 -14.43
C ARG A 657 -44.50 1.91 -14.07
N LEU A 658 -45.10 2.59 -15.06
CA LEU A 658 -45.82 3.87 -14.87
C LEU A 658 -46.82 3.86 -13.71
N THR A 659 -47.57 2.77 -13.51
CA THR A 659 -48.55 2.65 -12.41
C THR A 659 -47.94 2.77 -11.01
N LEU A 660 -46.65 2.45 -10.83
CA LEU A 660 -45.94 2.64 -9.57
C LEU A 660 -45.71 4.14 -9.31
N TRP A 661 -45.27 4.85 -10.35
CA TRP A 661 -45.01 6.29 -10.29
C TRP A 661 -46.29 7.11 -10.10
N GLU A 662 -47.40 6.70 -10.72
CA GLU A 662 -48.73 7.27 -10.48
C GLU A 662 -49.12 7.19 -9.00
N LYS A 663 -48.91 6.03 -8.37
CA LYS A 663 -49.23 5.81 -6.95
C LYS A 663 -48.29 6.58 -6.03
N LEU A 664 -47.00 6.64 -6.34
CA LEU A 664 -46.04 7.44 -5.58
C LEU A 664 -46.37 8.94 -5.65
N CYS A 665 -46.69 9.46 -6.84
CA CYS A 665 -47.08 10.87 -7.01
C CYS A 665 -48.38 11.21 -6.25
N SER A 666 -49.38 10.33 -6.33
CA SER A 666 -50.63 10.49 -5.56
C SER A 666 -50.37 10.49 -4.07
N PHE A 667 -49.53 9.57 -3.57
CA PHE A 667 -49.14 9.49 -2.17
C PHE A 667 -48.46 10.78 -1.70
N ILE A 668 -47.44 11.26 -2.43
CA ILE A 668 -46.72 12.50 -2.08
C ILE A 668 -47.65 13.72 -2.10
N SER A 669 -48.55 13.80 -3.08
CA SER A 669 -49.50 14.93 -3.23
C SER A 669 -50.53 15.02 -2.10
N GLU A 670 -50.69 13.96 -1.31
CA GLU A 670 -51.65 13.87 -0.23
C GLU A 670 -51.06 14.16 1.16
N LEU A 671 -49.72 14.28 1.27
CA LEU A 671 -49.00 14.58 2.52
C LEU A 671 -49.10 16.06 2.88
N ASP A 672 -49.14 16.36 4.17
CA ASP A 672 -48.94 17.71 4.68
C ASP A 672 -47.44 18.04 4.90
N ASP A 673 -47.13 19.30 5.25
CA ASP A 673 -45.76 19.80 5.39
C ASP A 673 -44.94 19.06 6.47
N ASP A 674 -45.58 18.52 7.50
CA ASP A 674 -44.90 17.80 8.59
C ASP A 674 -44.72 16.32 8.27
N GLU A 675 -45.70 15.70 7.59
CA GLU A 675 -45.62 14.33 7.07
C GLU A 675 -44.63 14.19 5.90
N PHE A 676 -44.46 15.24 5.10
CA PHE A 676 -43.59 15.24 3.93
C PHE A 676 -42.10 15.18 4.29
N LYS A 677 -41.67 15.83 5.39
CA LYS A 677 -40.24 15.93 5.75
C LYS A 677 -39.57 14.56 5.98
N PRO A 678 -40.12 13.63 6.80
CA PRO A 678 -39.52 12.30 6.98
C PRO A 678 -39.54 11.47 5.70
N VAL A 679 -40.58 11.59 4.89
CA VAL A 679 -40.71 10.90 3.59
C VAL A 679 -39.65 11.39 2.60
N LEU A 680 -39.39 12.70 2.57
CA LEU A 680 -38.40 13.32 1.69
C LEU A 680 -36.98 12.78 1.94
N ILE A 681 -36.59 12.60 3.20
CA ILE A 681 -35.26 12.05 3.56
C ILE A 681 -35.11 10.62 3.04
N SER A 682 -36.09 9.76 3.30
CA SER A 682 -36.09 8.37 2.82
C SER A 682 -36.07 8.27 1.30
N LEU A 683 -36.86 9.10 0.60
CA LEU A 683 -36.86 9.16 -0.86
C LEU A 683 -35.55 9.70 -1.41
N ARG A 684 -34.96 10.74 -0.81
CA ARG A 684 -33.66 11.29 -1.22
C ARG A 684 -32.56 10.24 -1.10
N ARG A 685 -32.50 9.51 0.02
CA ARG A 685 -31.57 8.38 0.21
C ARG A 685 -31.80 7.30 -0.86
N THR A 686 -33.05 6.92 -1.09
CA THR A 686 -33.42 5.93 -2.11
C THR A 686 -32.95 6.34 -3.50
N PHE A 687 -33.22 7.59 -3.92
CA PHE A 687 -32.84 8.07 -5.25
C PHE A 687 -31.36 8.37 -5.39
N ALA A 688 -30.63 8.66 -4.30
CA ALA A 688 -29.19 8.94 -4.34
C ALA A 688 -28.40 7.80 -5.01
N ASP A 689 -28.77 6.56 -4.72
CA ASP A 689 -28.09 5.35 -5.20
C ASP A 689 -28.35 5.04 -6.68
N PHE A 690 -29.31 5.70 -7.34
CA PHE A 690 -29.58 5.53 -8.77
C PHE A 690 -28.53 6.25 -9.62
N SER A 691 -28.16 5.63 -10.75
CA SER A 691 -27.25 6.23 -11.73
C SER A 691 -27.89 7.48 -12.38
N PRO A 692 -27.08 8.39 -12.93
CA PRO A 692 -27.59 9.59 -13.60
C PRO A 692 -28.59 9.29 -14.73
N ALA A 693 -28.38 8.19 -15.48
CA ALA A 693 -29.29 7.75 -16.53
C ALA A 693 -30.64 7.29 -15.94
N GLU A 694 -30.62 6.46 -14.90
CA GLU A 694 -31.84 5.99 -14.25
C GLU A 694 -32.65 7.13 -13.62
N LYS A 695 -31.98 8.13 -13.01
CA LYS A 695 -32.63 9.34 -12.49
C LYS A 695 -33.36 10.12 -13.57
N THR A 696 -32.79 10.18 -14.78
CA THR A 696 -33.41 10.83 -15.94
C THR A 696 -34.67 10.07 -16.37
N ASP A 697 -34.59 8.75 -16.52
CA ASP A 697 -35.75 7.92 -16.87
C ASP A 697 -36.88 8.03 -15.84
N ILE A 698 -36.54 8.08 -14.54
CA ILE A 698 -37.53 8.29 -13.45
C ILE A 698 -38.18 9.66 -13.57
N ALA A 699 -37.39 10.71 -13.80
CA ALA A 699 -37.90 12.07 -13.98
C ALA A 699 -38.83 12.19 -15.19
N GLU A 700 -38.54 11.50 -16.30
CA GLU A 700 -39.42 11.44 -17.47
C GLU A 700 -40.74 10.74 -17.14
N ASN A 701 -40.71 9.60 -16.44
CA ASN A 701 -41.92 8.88 -16.03
C ASN A 701 -42.78 9.73 -15.07
N ILE A 702 -42.18 10.38 -14.08
CA ILE A 702 -42.88 11.28 -13.16
C ILE A 702 -43.43 12.50 -13.91
N GLY A 703 -42.67 13.05 -14.85
CA GLY A 703 -43.12 14.13 -15.72
C GLY A 703 -44.35 13.75 -16.55
N GLU A 704 -44.36 12.54 -17.13
CA GLU A 704 -45.52 12.00 -17.86
C GLU A 704 -46.75 11.87 -16.96
N VAL A 705 -46.58 11.36 -15.72
CA VAL A 705 -47.66 11.24 -14.72
C VAL A 705 -48.22 12.59 -14.31
N LEU A 706 -47.37 13.60 -14.14
CA LEU A 706 -47.75 14.95 -13.71
C LEU A 706 -48.17 15.88 -14.87
N GLY A 707 -48.07 15.41 -16.12
CA GLY A 707 -48.38 16.21 -17.32
C GLY A 707 -47.36 17.31 -17.62
N ILE A 708 -46.11 17.16 -17.16
CA ILE A 708 -45.00 18.09 -17.36
C ILE A 708 -44.16 17.62 -18.55
N SER A 709 -43.75 18.53 -19.44
CA SER A 709 -42.89 18.14 -20.57
C SER A 709 -41.50 17.75 -20.10
N THR A 710 -40.87 16.78 -20.77
CA THR A 710 -39.50 16.31 -20.45
C THR A 710 -38.47 17.43 -20.42
N GLN A 711 -38.65 18.46 -21.26
CA GLN A 711 -37.78 19.64 -21.29
C GLN A 711 -37.93 20.52 -20.03
N GLN A 712 -39.15 20.67 -19.50
CA GLN A 712 -39.42 21.42 -18.26
C GLN A 712 -38.92 20.67 -17.01
N ALA A 713 -39.08 19.34 -16.99
CA ALA A 713 -38.56 18.51 -15.90
C ALA A 713 -37.02 18.54 -15.86
N ALA A 714 -36.36 18.45 -17.02
CA ALA A 714 -34.91 18.55 -17.13
C ALA A 714 -34.37 19.92 -16.70
N GLU A 715 -35.03 21.02 -17.10
CA GLU A 715 -34.68 22.39 -16.69
C GLU A 715 -34.77 22.58 -15.17
N MET A 716 -35.79 22.03 -14.49
CA MET A 716 -35.93 22.08 -13.03
C MET A 716 -34.84 21.27 -12.30
N ILE A 717 -34.51 20.07 -12.78
CA ILE A 717 -33.53 19.18 -12.13
C ILE A 717 -32.08 19.68 -12.32
N THR A 718 -31.81 20.39 -13.41
CA THR A 718 -30.47 20.95 -13.72
C THR A 718 -30.30 22.40 -13.30
N ALA A 719 -31.37 23.06 -12.83
CA ALA A 719 -31.27 24.40 -12.25
C ALA A 719 -30.40 24.37 -10.99
N GLU A 720 -29.56 25.40 -10.81
CA GLU A 720 -28.81 25.57 -9.57
C GLU A 720 -29.79 25.81 -8.42
N VAL A 721 -29.63 25.04 -7.34
CA VAL A 721 -30.39 25.19 -6.09
C VAL A 721 -30.19 26.61 -5.58
N THR A 722 -31.29 27.34 -5.37
CA THR A 722 -31.23 28.70 -4.85
C THR A 722 -30.73 28.73 -3.42
N ALA A 723 -30.19 29.86 -2.96
CA ALA A 723 -29.70 29.99 -1.58
C ALA A 723 -30.81 29.74 -0.53
N GLU A 724 -32.07 30.03 -0.86
CA GLU A 724 -33.24 29.77 0.00
C GLU A 724 -33.58 28.28 0.05
N GLU A 725 -33.53 27.57 -1.08
CA GLU A 725 -33.71 26.12 -1.14
C GLU A 725 -32.57 25.38 -0.45
N GLN A 726 -31.33 25.86 -0.60
CA GLN A 726 -30.17 25.30 0.10
C GLN A 726 -30.32 25.46 1.62
N GLN A 727 -30.77 26.64 2.08
CA GLN A 727 -31.04 26.87 3.50
C GLN A 727 -32.16 25.97 4.05
N ALA A 728 -33.24 25.74 3.28
CA ALA A 728 -34.30 24.80 3.67
C ALA A 728 -33.82 23.34 3.69
N ILE A 729 -32.86 22.98 2.83
CA ILE A 729 -32.19 21.67 2.86
C ILE A 729 -31.29 21.55 4.09
N ASP A 730 -30.52 22.59 4.42
CA ASP A 730 -29.63 22.59 5.59
C ASP A 730 -30.44 22.55 6.91
N GLU A 731 -31.62 23.16 6.96
CA GLU A 731 -32.56 23.08 8.10
C GLU A 731 -33.15 21.68 8.33
N LEU A 732 -33.10 20.78 7.31
CA LEU A 732 -33.49 19.38 7.45
C LEU A 732 -32.37 18.52 8.07
N ASP A 733 -31.09 18.93 7.96
CA ASP A 733 -29.95 18.21 8.55
C ASP A 733 -29.85 18.41 10.08
N ASP A 734 -30.42 19.51 10.62
CA ASP A 734 -30.50 19.83 12.06
C ASP A 734 -31.68 19.13 12.79
N PHE A 735 -32.54 18.42 12.06
CA PHE A 735 -33.70 17.73 12.63
C PHE A 735 -33.33 16.33 13.14
N ASP A 736 -33.09 16.20 14.45
CA ASP A 736 -32.88 14.90 15.12
C ASP A 736 -34.22 14.18 15.34
N PHE A 737 -34.46 13.11 14.60
CA PHE A 737 -35.65 12.25 14.71
C PHE A 737 -35.41 11.01 15.59
N GLY A 738 -34.44 11.03 16.51
CA GLY A 738 -34.02 9.91 17.35
C GLY A 738 -35.07 9.23 18.26
N ASP A 739 -36.37 9.54 18.11
CA ASP A 739 -37.48 8.91 18.83
C ASP A 739 -38.65 8.46 17.90
N ILE A 740 -38.42 8.21 16.60
CA ILE A 740 -39.38 7.51 15.71
C ILE A 740 -38.80 6.20 15.19
#